data_AF-A0A960TAZ6-F1
#
_entry.id   AF-A0A960TAZ6-F1
#
_cell.length_a   1.000
_cell.length_b   1.000
_cell.length_c   1.000
_cell.angle_alpha   90.00
_cell.angle_beta   90.00
_cell.angle_gamma   90.00
#
_symmetry.space_group_name_H-M   'P 1'
#
loop_
_entity.id
_entity.type
_entity.pdbx_description
1 polymer ?
#
loop_
_entity_poly.entity_id
_entity_poly.type
_entity_poly.pdbx_seq_one_letter_code
_entity_poly.pdbx_strand_id
1 'polypeptide(L)'
;MLRRFLVFTLGLMGLFCGTALLQERLPEAYRIFPSFADLLPSNPLRPFLSGYEDLKDFLQDGDSNAEGGDAHAIRDSERSEGQRQPSSLEENPDETGPDIEKMEGAEASQEGPILDSGKNFQHLEAFFKRLQALEKYRANDGAADAEEPGGAKQRILRILHFGDSIMWGDNLSLKMKQLFQADFGDGGRGLVNIIDSPSSELLEHNNSTRRGFRVLTIPFESFTMPRTPELGFSGGSARPNSPESITSHSIPEEKLKAWESARVILGNPNRIKLKKDNTAAPPDASSSDELKKAVPYILSVQTSGTLERMQKVQASVQGYCSLSEIPLEKARSLKLSVAPAEKGGPMPIIDGLFLETGAGVSYSAIIKMGIHLAWMQMAPEEVIVCGMRKADPALLIFQYGVNESASLSSNYRGFTRKKYEDQLREYFRIIRKALPTTSVLIVGPFERLRPSAGGPAPSEAQMIVRDVQIQLAQEFHFAYFDSYRYLGGEGQMLQMVKNREAINDYTHLTRTGGDRLAQGIYDALITHYLVYSGRAESKSAYSISQDFRDSEQVYSYSPKSVTEVDSSPGAIAFHSMDFAYFLFVVVLGGALLLRFPAIRLAFLIVASYYFYASWKLWPITLMLFSTVLDYYCARAIGNARVKAGHAGSGSGRAGLLYLLLSLGGNLGLLFFFKYYDFAAHLINQGLQSGGFETTVPALGLLLPVGISFYTFQTLSYTIDVYRGTLAVERSFLRFSLYVTFFPQLVAGPIVRASEFIPDIKRGIYHFLPSGEDFNYGAFQFLGGLIKKMVADWLAFGLIDRVYESPDMFTAGETLIVFYAYGLQIYGDFSGYTDMALGAARLMGFHLTDNFDRPYQSASISEFWRRWHISLGSWFRDYVYISLGGNRSGVYRNLFITMFLAGLWHGAGLMFVAWGMYHGLFLMIERIPAAIRRRYFPQSTGATNLEKGDVAARGLDVHSDIGQTNGLLWLRRLATLHIVLVGWVLFRSRDLDQFLAFFASLFPANLWAFSHWATPNAEWSYIAVVLIAYVYHLGPVRYRQKLALQWNRLNVAMQIILAFILLVALFQISVQDVQPFIYFQF
;
A
#
# COMPACT_ATOMS: atom_id res chain seq x y z
N MET A 1 -37.95 -3.63 -24.37
CA MET A 1 -37.18 -3.83 -23.12
C MET A 1 -36.05 -4.84 -23.28
N LEU A 2 -36.30 -6.09 -23.69
CA LEU A 2 -35.23 -7.08 -23.95
C LEU A 2 -34.09 -6.55 -24.83
N ARG A 3 -34.39 -5.83 -25.92
CA ARG A 3 -33.37 -5.18 -26.76
C ARG A 3 -32.49 -4.18 -25.99
N ARG A 4 -33.07 -3.38 -25.09
CA ARG A 4 -32.31 -2.43 -24.25
C ARG A 4 -31.42 -3.18 -23.26
N PHE A 5 -31.93 -4.25 -22.67
CA PHE A 5 -31.18 -5.09 -21.74
C PHE A 5 -30.02 -5.83 -22.43
N LEU A 6 -30.26 -6.40 -23.62
CA LEU A 6 -29.24 -7.07 -24.42
C LEU A 6 -28.11 -6.10 -24.79
N VAL A 7 -28.46 -4.88 -25.19
CA VAL A 7 -27.47 -3.82 -25.45
C VAL A 7 -26.70 -3.47 -24.18
N PHE A 8 -27.35 -3.25 -23.04
CA PHE A 8 -26.70 -2.95 -21.75
C PHE A 8 -25.73 -4.05 -21.28
N THR A 9 -26.14 -5.31 -21.35
CA THR A 9 -25.33 -6.45 -20.90
C THR A 9 -24.19 -6.78 -21.84
N LEU A 10 -24.41 -6.79 -23.16
CA LEU A 10 -23.32 -6.90 -24.13
C LEU A 10 -22.36 -5.71 -24.01
N GLY A 11 -22.86 -4.53 -23.67
CA GLY A 11 -22.08 -3.36 -23.34
C GLY A 11 -21.18 -3.58 -22.13
N LEU A 12 -21.72 -4.08 -21.01
CA LEU A 12 -20.96 -4.45 -19.81
C LEU A 12 -19.92 -5.54 -20.11
N MET A 13 -20.28 -6.56 -20.90
CA MET A 13 -19.34 -7.61 -21.31
C MET A 13 -18.22 -7.06 -22.17
N GLY A 14 -18.54 -6.26 -23.20
CA GLY A 14 -17.54 -5.60 -24.03
C GLY A 14 -16.66 -4.65 -23.23
N LEU A 15 -17.21 -4.03 -22.19
CA LEU A 15 -16.49 -3.16 -21.27
C LEU A 15 -15.45 -3.91 -20.47
N PHE A 16 -15.82 -5.03 -19.85
CA PHE A 16 -14.84 -5.82 -19.13
C PHE A 16 -13.85 -6.55 -20.07
N CYS A 17 -14.30 -6.98 -21.25
CA CYS A 17 -13.45 -7.66 -22.24
C CYS A 17 -12.41 -6.70 -22.85
N GLY A 18 -12.81 -5.46 -23.14
CA GLY A 18 -11.90 -4.41 -23.59
C GLY A 18 -10.84 -4.07 -22.54
N THR A 19 -11.20 -4.07 -21.25
CA THR A 19 -10.23 -3.86 -20.17
C THR A 19 -9.25 -5.03 -20.03
N ALA A 20 -9.71 -6.28 -20.12
CA ALA A 20 -8.84 -7.46 -20.07
C ALA A 20 -7.83 -7.50 -21.24
N LEU A 21 -8.29 -7.20 -22.46
CA LEU A 21 -7.44 -7.11 -23.65
C LEU A 21 -6.42 -5.97 -23.57
N LEU A 22 -6.79 -4.83 -22.98
CA LEU A 22 -5.86 -3.73 -22.71
C LEU A 22 -4.80 -4.13 -21.68
N GLN A 23 -5.17 -4.93 -20.68
CA GLN A 23 -4.27 -5.48 -19.66
C GLN A 23 -3.20 -6.39 -20.28
N GLU A 24 -3.58 -7.26 -21.21
CA GLU A 24 -2.64 -8.16 -21.91
C GLU A 24 -1.77 -7.42 -22.94
N ARG A 25 -2.29 -6.37 -23.60
CA ARG A 25 -1.58 -5.65 -24.69
C ARG A 25 -1.05 -4.27 -24.30
N LEU A 26 -1.02 -3.95 -23.01
CA LEU A 26 -0.51 -2.69 -22.48
C LEU A 26 0.92 -2.35 -22.99
N PRO A 27 1.84 -3.32 -23.20
CA PRO A 27 3.14 -3.04 -23.84
C PRO A 27 3.06 -2.54 -25.30
N GLU A 28 2.04 -2.94 -26.05
CA GLU A 28 1.82 -2.53 -27.46
C GLU A 28 1.04 -1.22 -27.57
N ALA A 29 0.09 -0.97 -26.65
CA ALA A 29 -0.77 0.22 -26.66
C ALA A 29 0.01 1.53 -26.44
N TYR A 30 1.12 1.50 -25.70
CA TYR A 30 2.02 2.65 -25.52
C TYR A 30 2.63 3.16 -26.84
N ARG A 31 2.62 2.36 -27.91
CA ARG A 31 3.11 2.78 -29.24
C ARG A 31 2.09 3.58 -30.05
N ILE A 32 0.81 3.56 -29.70
CA ILE A 32 -0.29 4.05 -30.55
C ILE A 32 -0.82 5.44 -30.11
N PHE A 33 -0.53 5.88 -28.88
CA PHE A 33 -1.05 7.14 -28.33
C PHE A 33 -0.47 8.47 -28.88
N PRO A 34 0.74 8.54 -29.48
CA PRO A 34 1.18 9.79 -30.13
C PRO A 34 0.24 10.22 -31.26
N SER A 35 -0.43 9.26 -31.91
CA SER A 35 -1.30 9.48 -33.08
C SER A 35 -2.67 10.12 -32.80
N PHE A 36 -3.11 10.19 -31.54
CA PHE A 36 -4.43 10.75 -31.19
C PHE A 36 -4.40 12.24 -30.85
N ALA A 37 -3.23 12.77 -30.47
CA ALA A 37 -3.04 14.19 -30.17
C ALA A 37 -3.16 15.08 -31.42
N ASP A 38 -2.88 14.52 -32.60
CA ASP A 38 -2.93 15.21 -33.89
C ASP A 38 -4.36 15.34 -34.48
N LEU A 39 -5.37 14.72 -33.84
CA LEU A 39 -6.75 14.66 -34.36
C LEU A 39 -7.71 15.72 -33.79
N LEU A 40 -7.26 16.60 -32.89
CA LEU A 40 -8.12 17.65 -32.29
C LEU A 40 -7.65 19.06 -32.70
N PRO A 41 -8.34 19.71 -33.65
CA PRO A 41 -8.04 21.08 -34.03
C PRO A 41 -8.56 22.01 -32.93
N SER A 42 -7.63 22.70 -32.25
CA SER A 42 -7.83 23.67 -31.15
C SER A 42 -7.96 23.09 -29.73
N ASN A 43 -6.81 22.94 -29.06
CA ASN A 43 -6.72 22.63 -27.64
C ASN A 43 -6.17 23.83 -26.83
N PRO A 44 -6.90 24.37 -25.83
CA PRO A 44 -6.42 25.44 -24.94
C PRO A 44 -5.32 24.99 -23.95
N LEU A 45 -4.89 23.73 -23.98
CA LEU A 45 -3.81 23.18 -23.15
C LEU A 45 -2.39 23.34 -23.75
N ARG A 46 -2.24 24.03 -24.89
CA ARG A 46 -0.93 24.27 -25.53
C ARG A 46 0.16 24.87 -24.61
N PRO A 47 -0.15 25.69 -23.58
CA PRO A 47 0.87 26.18 -22.63
C PRO A 47 1.41 25.13 -21.65
N PHE A 48 0.73 23.98 -21.48
CA PHE A 48 1.19 22.88 -20.61
C PHE A 48 2.08 21.86 -21.35
N LEU A 49 2.18 21.95 -22.68
CA LEU A 49 2.94 21.04 -23.54
C LEU A 49 4.23 21.67 -24.12
N SER A 50 4.51 22.95 -23.80
CA SER A 50 5.69 23.65 -24.34
C SER A 50 7.03 23.23 -23.74
N GLY A 51 7.05 22.26 -22.81
CA GLY A 51 8.28 21.61 -22.34
C GLY A 51 8.80 20.51 -23.26
N TYR A 52 8.11 20.23 -24.39
CA TYR A 52 8.45 19.14 -25.30
C TYR A 52 9.03 19.60 -26.66
N GLU A 53 8.97 20.90 -26.99
CA GLU A 53 9.54 21.39 -28.26
C GLU A 53 11.08 21.47 -28.23
N ASP A 54 11.71 21.63 -27.06
CA ASP A 54 13.17 21.57 -26.91
C ASP A 54 13.76 20.16 -27.19
N LEU A 55 12.92 19.13 -27.29
CA LEU A 55 13.34 17.76 -27.64
C LEU A 55 13.29 17.51 -29.16
N LYS A 56 12.54 18.34 -29.91
CA LYS A 56 12.35 18.16 -31.36
C LYS A 56 13.57 18.67 -32.13
N ASP A 57 14.21 19.74 -31.65
CA ASP A 57 15.45 20.27 -32.21
C ASP A 57 16.66 19.38 -31.92
N PHE A 58 16.61 18.54 -30.87
CA PHE A 58 17.68 17.58 -30.57
C PHE A 58 17.59 16.28 -31.40
N LEU A 59 16.41 15.95 -31.92
CA LEU A 59 16.18 14.74 -32.73
C LEU A 59 16.38 14.95 -34.24
N GLN A 60 16.52 16.19 -34.71
CA GLN A 60 16.78 16.47 -36.13
C GLN A 60 18.27 16.50 -36.52
N ASP A 61 19.19 16.51 -35.56
CA ASP A 61 20.65 16.51 -35.84
C ASP A 61 21.29 15.11 -35.89
N GLY A 62 20.49 14.03 -35.82
CA GLY A 62 20.98 12.64 -35.81
C GLY A 62 20.92 11.90 -37.15
N ASP A 63 20.20 12.41 -38.16
CA ASP A 63 19.82 11.66 -39.36
C ASP A 63 20.34 12.28 -40.67
N SER A 64 21.65 12.53 -40.72
CA SER A 64 22.34 12.86 -41.97
C SER A 64 23.66 12.10 -42.09
N ASN A 65 23.58 10.77 -42.25
CA ASN A 65 24.62 9.94 -42.88
C ASN A 65 24.17 8.48 -42.98
N ALA A 66 23.34 8.14 -43.97
CA ALA A 66 23.28 6.80 -44.58
C ALA A 66 22.25 6.78 -45.74
N GLU A 67 22.55 7.48 -46.83
CA GLU A 67 21.98 7.10 -48.14
C GLU A 67 22.97 6.18 -48.85
N GLY A 68 22.45 5.06 -49.39
CA GLY A 68 23.10 4.30 -50.45
C GLY A 68 23.01 2.79 -50.27
N GLY A 69 22.22 2.12 -51.12
CA GLY A 69 22.42 0.69 -51.39
C GLY A 69 21.17 -0.14 -51.63
N ASP A 70 20.55 0.08 -52.78
CA ASP A 70 19.85 -0.86 -53.66
C ASP A 70 18.79 -1.88 -53.18
N ALA A 71 17.68 -1.78 -53.91
CA ALA A 71 16.53 -2.66 -53.97
C ALA A 71 16.77 -3.92 -54.81
N HIS A 72 16.06 -5.01 -54.48
CA HIS A 72 15.52 -6.08 -55.34
C HIS A 72 15.02 -7.20 -54.39
N ALA A 73 13.93 -7.96 -54.57
CA ALA A 73 12.80 -8.03 -55.49
C ALA A 73 11.78 -8.99 -54.79
N ILE A 74 10.49 -8.66 -54.72
CA ILE A 74 9.38 -9.26 -55.50
C ILE A 74 8.81 -10.61 -54.97
N ARG A 75 7.57 -10.48 -54.45
CA ARG A 75 6.32 -11.26 -54.69
C ARG A 75 5.98 -12.58 -53.96
N ASP A 76 4.75 -12.53 -53.44
CA ASP A 76 3.58 -13.43 -53.62
C ASP A 76 3.72 -14.94 -53.32
N SER A 77 2.92 -15.43 -52.37
CA SER A 77 1.71 -16.22 -52.70
C SER A 77 0.88 -16.59 -51.46
N GLU A 78 -0.42 -16.70 -51.69
CA GLU A 78 -1.52 -16.90 -50.75
C GLU A 78 -1.70 -18.35 -50.26
N ARG A 79 -2.45 -18.48 -49.15
CA ARG A 79 -3.47 -19.52 -48.80
C ARG A 79 -3.10 -21.02 -48.87
N SER A 80 -3.27 -21.71 -47.73
CA SER A 80 -4.34 -22.72 -47.56
C SER A 80 -4.43 -23.27 -46.13
N GLU A 81 -5.66 -23.42 -45.64
CA GLU A 81 -6.05 -24.18 -44.45
C GLU A 81 -5.74 -25.69 -44.58
N GLY A 82 -5.48 -26.39 -43.47
CA GLY A 82 -5.64 -27.85 -43.45
C GLY A 82 -4.87 -28.64 -42.38
N GLN A 83 -5.59 -29.04 -41.33
CA GLN A 83 -5.56 -30.35 -40.64
C GLN A 83 -4.33 -30.86 -39.84
N ARG A 84 -4.59 -30.98 -38.53
CA ARG A 84 -4.28 -32.04 -37.54
C ARG A 84 -3.36 -33.23 -37.95
N GLN A 85 -2.24 -33.34 -37.20
CA GLN A 85 -1.74 -34.49 -36.40
C GLN A 85 -1.24 -35.78 -37.13
N PRO A 86 -0.46 -36.67 -36.47
CA PRO A 86 0.97 -36.59 -36.12
C PRO A 86 1.80 -37.82 -36.61
N SER A 87 3.06 -37.67 -37.02
CA SER A 87 4.00 -38.80 -37.21
C SER A 87 5.44 -38.28 -37.33
N SER A 88 6.31 -38.51 -36.34
CA SER A 88 7.30 -39.59 -36.25
C SER A 88 8.60 -39.34 -37.02
N LEU A 89 9.67 -39.10 -36.22
CA LEU A 89 11.06 -39.53 -36.37
C LEU A 89 11.80 -39.20 -37.68
N GLU A 90 12.82 -38.34 -37.56
CA GLU A 90 14.14 -38.67 -38.10
C GLU A 90 15.23 -37.92 -37.32
N GLU A 91 16.18 -38.69 -36.80
CA GLU A 91 17.35 -38.28 -36.05
C GLU A 91 18.32 -37.50 -36.95
N ASN A 92 18.95 -36.46 -36.41
CA ASN A 92 20.26 -36.04 -36.86
C ASN A 92 21.10 -35.65 -35.62
N PRO A 93 22.19 -36.39 -35.32
CA PRO A 93 23.05 -36.13 -34.17
C PRO A 93 24.19 -35.21 -34.58
N ASP A 94 24.32 -34.07 -33.90
CA ASP A 94 25.57 -33.40 -33.53
C ASP A 94 25.29 -31.92 -33.28
N GLU A 95 25.02 -31.59 -32.01
CA GLU A 95 25.53 -30.37 -31.37
C GLU A 95 25.26 -30.52 -29.87
N THR A 96 26.29 -30.99 -29.16
CA THR A 96 26.31 -31.21 -27.72
C THR A 96 26.12 -29.90 -26.95
N GLY A 97 24.90 -29.63 -26.50
CA GLY A 97 24.67 -28.78 -25.32
C GLY A 97 25.08 -29.53 -24.05
N PRO A 98 25.57 -28.86 -23.00
CA PRO A 98 25.90 -29.55 -21.76
C PRO A 98 24.62 -30.03 -21.08
N ASP A 99 24.57 -31.34 -20.83
CA ASP A 99 23.51 -32.10 -20.18
C ASP A 99 23.03 -31.46 -18.86
N ILE A 100 21.76 -31.02 -18.86
CA ILE A 100 20.97 -30.77 -17.65
C ILE A 100 20.37 -32.11 -17.21
N GLU A 101 21.22 -33.06 -16.81
CA GLU A 101 20.77 -34.31 -16.17
C GLU A 101 21.95 -34.99 -15.44
N LYS A 102 22.41 -34.34 -14.37
CA LYS A 102 23.20 -34.93 -13.26
C LYS A 102 23.40 -33.88 -12.15
N MET A 103 22.31 -33.50 -11.49
CA MET A 103 22.34 -32.86 -10.17
C MET A 103 21.38 -33.53 -9.17
N GLU A 104 21.02 -34.80 -9.42
CA GLU A 104 20.49 -35.68 -8.37
C GLU A 104 21.65 -36.51 -7.84
N GLY A 105 22.25 -36.06 -6.73
CA GLY A 105 23.40 -36.73 -6.10
C GLY A 105 24.41 -35.83 -5.41
N ALA A 106 24.17 -34.52 -5.28
CA ALA A 106 24.90 -33.71 -4.32
C ALA A 106 24.21 -33.87 -2.96
N GLU A 107 24.89 -34.56 -2.03
CA GLU A 107 24.57 -34.50 -0.61
C GLU A 107 24.22 -33.07 -0.21
N ALA A 108 23.15 -32.89 0.56
CA ALA A 108 22.78 -31.60 1.15
C ALA A 108 23.93 -31.06 2.01
N SER A 109 24.83 -30.29 1.40
CA SER A 109 26.02 -29.73 2.04
C SER A 109 25.62 -28.52 2.88
N GLN A 110 25.45 -28.78 4.19
CA GLN A 110 26.02 -28.05 5.33
C GLN A 110 26.50 -26.58 5.18
N GLU A 111 25.70 -25.64 4.66
CA GLU A 111 26.08 -24.22 4.71
C GLU A 111 24.90 -23.32 5.16
N GLY A 112 25.20 -22.33 6.01
CA GLY A 112 24.26 -21.37 6.59
C GLY A 112 23.76 -20.35 5.54
N PRO A 113 23.13 -19.24 5.96
CA PRO A 113 22.53 -18.28 5.02
C PRO A 113 23.56 -17.46 4.20
N ILE A 114 24.84 -17.47 4.60
CA ILE A 114 25.94 -16.91 3.82
C ILE A 114 26.58 -18.02 2.99
N LEU A 115 26.52 -17.87 1.67
CA LEU A 115 27.28 -18.63 0.68
C LEU A 115 28.65 -17.97 0.52
N ASP A 116 29.69 -18.69 0.89
CA ASP A 116 31.09 -18.29 0.69
C ASP A 116 31.80 -19.44 -0.02
N SER A 117 32.28 -19.19 -1.24
CA SER A 117 32.98 -20.20 -2.05
C SER A 117 34.38 -20.57 -1.51
N GLY A 118 34.88 -19.85 -0.51
CA GLY A 118 36.09 -20.21 0.22
C GLY A 118 35.82 -21.20 1.36
N LYS A 119 36.79 -22.08 1.66
CA LYS A 119 36.72 -22.88 2.90
C LYS A 119 36.73 -21.92 4.11
N ASN A 120 35.75 -22.05 5.01
CA ASN A 120 35.66 -21.30 6.28
C ASN A 120 35.56 -19.76 6.15
N PHE A 121 34.70 -19.25 5.26
CA PHE A 121 34.38 -17.80 5.19
C PHE A 121 35.57 -16.88 4.85
N GLN A 122 36.49 -17.38 4.02
CA GLN A 122 37.74 -16.70 3.68
C GLN A 122 37.51 -15.30 3.10
N HIS A 123 36.39 -15.04 2.41
CA HIS A 123 36.12 -13.75 1.78
C HIS A 123 35.77 -12.64 2.80
N LEU A 124 35.41 -13.02 4.04
CA LEU A 124 35.12 -12.10 5.15
C LEU A 124 36.29 -11.92 6.14
N GLU A 125 37.40 -12.63 5.94
CA GLU A 125 38.54 -12.64 6.87
C GLU A 125 39.12 -11.24 7.12
N ALA A 126 39.26 -10.42 6.08
CA ALA A 126 39.79 -9.06 6.21
C ALA A 126 38.91 -8.17 7.11
N PHE A 127 37.59 -8.29 7.00
CA PHE A 127 36.65 -7.62 7.91
C PHE A 127 36.78 -8.15 9.33
N PHE A 128 36.80 -9.48 9.52
CA PHE A 128 36.92 -10.09 10.85
C PHE A 128 38.22 -9.74 11.56
N LYS A 129 39.33 -9.62 10.83
CA LYS A 129 40.61 -9.15 11.37
C LYS A 129 40.50 -7.72 11.92
N ARG A 130 39.89 -6.81 11.14
CA ARG A 130 39.65 -5.42 11.58
C ARG A 130 38.69 -5.35 12.77
N LEU A 131 37.66 -6.20 12.78
CA LEU A 131 36.68 -6.29 13.87
C LEU A 131 37.34 -6.78 15.18
N GLN A 132 38.19 -7.80 15.10
CA GLN A 132 38.95 -8.30 16.25
C GLN A 132 39.96 -7.27 16.78
N ALA A 133 40.60 -6.51 15.89
CA ALA A 133 41.48 -5.41 16.29
C ALA A 133 40.71 -4.32 17.07
N LEU A 134 39.50 -3.98 16.63
CA LEU A 134 38.62 -3.03 17.32
C LEU A 134 38.20 -3.55 18.71
N GLU A 135 37.82 -4.83 18.83
CA GLU A 135 37.50 -5.44 20.13
C GLU A 135 38.68 -5.35 21.10
N LYS A 136 39.88 -5.73 20.65
CA LYS A 136 41.11 -5.68 21.47
C LYS A 136 41.42 -4.26 21.93
N TYR A 137 41.28 -3.28 21.04
CA TYR A 137 41.46 -1.87 21.40
C TYR A 137 40.48 -1.41 22.47
N ARG A 138 39.21 -1.82 22.37
CA ARG A 138 38.17 -1.48 23.35
C ARG A 138 38.35 -2.19 24.68
N ALA A 139 38.80 -3.45 24.68
CA ALA A 139 39.03 -4.23 25.90
C ALA A 139 40.19 -3.69 26.75
N ASN A 140 41.19 -3.06 26.13
CA ASN A 140 42.37 -2.52 26.80
C ASN A 140 42.23 -1.04 27.22
N ASP A 141 41.01 -0.51 27.36
CA ASP A 141 40.74 0.93 27.64
C ASP A 141 41.50 1.91 26.71
N GLY A 142 41.81 1.48 25.48
CA GLY A 142 42.60 2.27 24.52
C GLY A 142 44.11 2.30 24.76
N ALA A 143 44.66 1.43 25.62
CA ALA A 143 46.11 1.26 25.81
C ALA A 143 46.81 0.70 24.56
N ALA A 144 48.05 1.14 24.34
CA ALA A 144 48.64 1.42 23.04
C ALA A 144 49.27 0.24 22.24
N ASP A 145 49.02 -1.02 22.59
CA ASP A 145 49.93 -2.12 22.20
C ASP A 145 49.44 -3.06 21.08
N ALA A 146 48.47 -2.66 20.25
CA ALA A 146 48.10 -3.40 19.04
C ALA A 146 48.71 -2.73 17.79
N GLU A 147 50.00 -2.99 17.54
CA GLU A 147 50.64 -2.62 16.27
C GLU A 147 50.19 -3.57 15.13
N GLU A 148 49.63 -3.02 14.05
CA GLU A 148 49.61 -3.67 12.73
C GLU A 148 50.85 -3.24 11.92
N PRO A 149 51.34 -4.09 11.00
CA PRO A 149 52.35 -3.69 10.03
C PRO A 149 51.73 -2.68 9.05
N GLY A 150 51.88 -1.38 9.34
CA GLY A 150 51.31 -0.30 8.52
C GLY A 150 50.97 1.01 9.25
N GLY A 151 50.98 1.05 10.59
CA GLY A 151 51.11 2.30 11.35
C GLY A 151 49.86 3.19 11.57
N ALA A 152 48.65 2.79 11.19
CA ALA A 152 47.44 3.55 11.53
C ALA A 152 46.61 2.85 12.62
N LYS A 153 46.48 3.48 13.80
CA LYS A 153 45.64 3.00 14.92
C LYS A 153 44.17 3.02 14.51
N GLN A 154 43.61 1.88 14.11
CA GLN A 154 42.26 1.82 13.57
C GLN A 154 41.21 1.83 14.69
N ARG A 155 40.84 3.03 15.13
CA ARG A 155 39.83 3.26 16.19
C ARG A 155 38.39 3.14 15.67
N ILE A 156 38.18 3.42 14.39
CA ILE A 156 36.88 3.40 13.73
C ILE A 156 36.87 2.33 12.64
N LEU A 157 35.90 1.43 12.73
CA LEU A 157 35.60 0.44 11.70
C LEU A 157 34.44 0.97 10.86
N ARG A 158 34.62 1.08 9.54
CA ARG A 158 33.62 1.67 8.63
C ARG A 158 32.93 0.61 7.80
N ILE A 159 31.60 0.60 7.84
CA ILE A 159 30.76 -0.24 6.98
C ILE A 159 30.03 0.68 6.01
N LEU A 160 30.11 0.40 4.71
CA LEU A 160 29.32 1.09 3.70
C LEU A 160 28.28 0.11 3.15
N HIS A 161 27.00 0.40 3.35
CA HIS A 161 25.90 -0.40 2.85
C HIS A 161 25.17 0.38 1.76
N PHE A 162 25.34 -0.07 0.52
CA PHE A 162 24.64 0.43 -0.65
C PHE A 162 23.36 -0.36 -0.89
N GLY A 163 22.24 0.33 -1.11
CA GLY A 163 21.01 -0.34 -1.51
C GLY A 163 20.02 0.54 -2.26
N ASP A 164 18.90 -0.08 -2.61
CA ASP A 164 17.81 0.52 -3.37
C ASP A 164 16.63 0.93 -2.47
N SER A 165 15.40 0.90 -3.01
CA SER A 165 14.19 1.27 -2.26
C SER A 165 13.90 0.34 -1.08
N ILE A 166 14.50 -0.85 -0.99
CA ILE A 166 14.29 -1.75 0.15
C ILE A 166 14.89 -1.20 1.45
N MET A 167 15.98 -0.43 1.38
CA MET A 167 16.66 0.16 2.54
C MET A 167 16.15 1.55 2.91
N TRP A 168 15.28 2.12 2.09
CA TRP A 168 14.82 3.49 2.26
C TRP A 168 14.05 3.69 3.58
N GLY A 169 14.00 4.93 4.09
CA GLY A 169 13.51 5.22 5.44
C GLY A 169 14.31 4.55 6.55
N ASP A 170 15.55 4.14 6.28
CA ASP A 170 16.39 3.38 7.21
C ASP A 170 15.77 2.03 7.65
N ASN A 171 14.85 1.48 6.83
CA ASN A 171 13.98 0.34 7.13
C ASN A 171 14.75 -0.95 7.53
N LEU A 172 16.00 -1.05 7.10
CA LEU A 172 16.91 -2.16 7.42
C LEU A 172 18.25 -1.66 8.00
N SER A 173 18.82 -0.61 7.41
CA SER A 173 20.14 -0.09 7.77
C SER A 173 20.24 0.41 9.20
N LEU A 174 19.16 0.95 9.78
CA LEU A 174 19.20 1.44 11.14
C LEU A 174 19.35 0.30 12.15
N LYS A 175 18.62 -0.82 11.96
CA LYS A 175 18.75 -1.99 12.82
C LYS A 175 20.14 -2.60 12.73
N MET A 176 20.68 -2.73 11.51
CA MET A 176 22.07 -3.15 11.29
C MET A 176 23.07 -2.26 12.05
N LYS A 177 22.94 -0.93 11.94
CA LYS A 177 23.78 0.02 12.67
C LYS A 177 23.68 -0.22 14.18
N GLN A 178 22.46 -0.29 14.73
CA GLN A 178 22.23 -0.46 16.16
C GLN A 178 22.84 -1.77 16.69
N LEU A 179 22.71 -2.88 15.96
CA LEU A 179 23.30 -4.18 16.34
C LEU A 179 24.84 -4.11 16.38
N PHE A 180 25.49 -3.64 15.31
CA PHE A 180 26.94 -3.49 15.29
C PHE A 180 27.46 -2.50 16.36
N GLN A 181 26.76 -1.40 16.59
CA GLN A 181 27.17 -0.41 17.57
C GLN A 181 26.93 -0.85 19.01
N ALA A 182 25.93 -1.71 19.26
CA ALA A 182 25.73 -2.32 20.56
C ALA A 182 26.92 -3.21 20.95
N ASP A 183 27.35 -4.09 20.04
CA ASP A 183 28.42 -5.06 20.34
C ASP A 183 29.82 -4.43 20.21
N PHE A 184 30.05 -3.63 19.17
CA PHE A 184 31.38 -3.11 18.81
C PHE A 184 31.56 -1.60 19.10
N GLY A 185 30.55 -0.96 19.69
CA GLY A 185 30.60 0.43 20.15
C GLY A 185 30.14 1.43 19.09
N ASP A 186 29.54 2.53 19.54
CA ASP A 186 29.08 3.63 18.68
C ASP A 186 30.27 4.42 18.08
N GLY A 187 30.59 4.13 16.82
CA GLY A 187 31.59 4.81 15.98
C GLY A 187 31.07 6.06 15.27
N GLY A 188 29.83 6.50 15.55
CA GLY A 188 29.17 7.63 14.91
C GLY A 188 28.29 7.25 13.72
N ARG A 189 27.76 8.28 13.04
CA ARG A 189 26.75 8.11 11.98
C ARG A 189 27.34 7.59 10.66
N GLY A 190 28.63 7.83 10.43
CA GLY A 190 29.28 7.54 9.15
C GLY A 190 28.92 8.57 8.08
N LEU A 191 28.89 8.13 6.82
CA LEU A 191 28.59 8.99 5.68
C LEU A 191 27.15 9.52 5.81
N VAL A 192 27.03 10.84 5.81
CA VAL A 192 25.75 11.55 5.81
C VAL A 192 25.54 12.29 4.50
N ASN A 193 24.28 12.45 4.11
CA ASN A 193 23.94 13.27 2.96
C ASN A 193 24.21 14.74 3.29
N ILE A 194 24.92 15.44 2.39
CA ILE A 194 25.16 16.89 2.52
C ILE A 194 23.86 17.67 2.36
N ILE A 195 22.93 17.17 1.55
CA ILE A 195 21.69 17.86 1.24
C ILE A 195 20.54 17.08 1.84
N ASP A 196 19.62 17.80 2.47
CA ASP A 196 18.37 17.24 2.97
C ASP A 196 17.49 16.84 1.78
N SER A 197 17.33 15.52 1.56
CA SER A 197 16.52 14.95 0.49
C SER A 197 15.64 13.85 1.08
N PRO A 198 14.30 13.89 0.84
CA PRO A 198 13.37 12.89 1.39
C PRO A 198 13.66 11.45 0.92
N SER A 199 14.28 11.29 -0.26
CA SER A 199 14.70 10.00 -0.80
C SER A 199 15.90 9.36 -0.09
N SER A 200 16.47 10.04 0.91
CA SER A 200 17.70 9.63 1.61
C SER A 200 17.71 10.05 3.08
N GLU A 201 16.50 10.17 3.67
CA GLU A 201 16.33 10.50 5.07
C GLU A 201 16.94 9.40 5.95
N LEU A 202 17.63 9.83 7.00
CA LEU A 202 18.41 9.00 7.90
C LEU A 202 17.82 9.16 9.29
N LEU A 203 17.22 8.09 9.83
CA LEU A 203 16.69 8.12 11.19
C LEU A 203 17.83 8.34 12.20
N GLU A 204 17.47 8.95 13.34
CA GLU A 204 18.41 9.40 14.38
C GLU A 204 19.42 10.46 13.93
N HIS A 205 19.21 11.12 12.78
CA HIS A 205 20.08 12.18 12.26
C HIS A 205 19.28 13.29 11.60
N ASN A 206 19.40 14.51 12.13
CA ASN A 206 18.76 15.68 11.55
C ASN A 206 19.70 16.36 10.57
N ASN A 207 19.20 16.61 9.36
CA ASN A 207 19.88 17.39 8.34
C ASN A 207 19.01 18.60 7.96
N SER A 208 19.57 19.81 7.97
CA SER A 208 18.92 20.97 7.39
C SER A 208 19.81 21.64 6.36
N THR A 209 19.44 21.44 5.09
CA THR A 209 20.17 22.00 3.96
C THR A 209 19.20 22.24 2.80
N ARG A 210 18.69 23.47 2.66
CA ARG A 210 17.84 23.88 1.51
C ARG A 210 18.33 25.19 0.90
N ARG A 211 18.29 25.28 -0.44
CA ARG A 211 18.63 26.47 -1.28
C ARG A 211 20.12 26.90 -1.33
N GLY A 212 21.00 26.35 -0.48
CA GLY A 212 22.45 26.64 -0.51
C GLY A 212 23.29 25.73 -1.42
N PHE A 213 22.79 24.57 -1.83
CA PHE A 213 23.56 23.60 -2.60
C PHE A 213 22.80 23.12 -3.84
N ARG A 214 23.53 22.84 -4.91
CA ARG A 214 23.07 22.08 -6.07
C ARG A 214 23.31 20.59 -5.82
N VAL A 215 22.23 19.81 -5.87
CA VAL A 215 22.26 18.35 -5.78
C VAL A 215 22.73 17.79 -7.13
N LEU A 216 23.73 16.92 -7.09
CA LEU A 216 24.16 16.12 -8.22
C LEU A 216 23.89 14.67 -7.85
N THR A 217 22.74 14.14 -8.25
CA THR A 217 22.37 12.75 -8.01
C THR A 217 21.99 12.10 -9.32
N ILE A 218 22.01 10.77 -9.31
CA ILE A 218 21.59 10.00 -10.46
C ILE A 218 20.08 10.11 -10.64
N PRO A 219 19.60 10.37 -11.88
CA PRO A 219 18.17 10.34 -12.18
C PRO A 219 17.60 8.93 -12.02
N PHE A 220 16.30 8.86 -11.73
CA PHE A 220 15.58 7.61 -11.44
C PHE A 220 15.68 6.58 -12.59
N GLU A 221 15.66 7.02 -13.86
CA GLU A 221 15.65 6.15 -15.04
C GLU A 221 17.02 5.97 -15.73
N SER A 222 18.05 5.54 -15.01
CA SER A 222 19.44 5.80 -15.42
C SER A 222 20.31 4.63 -15.88
N PHE A 223 19.80 3.39 -15.97
CA PHE A 223 20.63 2.22 -16.34
C PHE A 223 21.14 2.23 -17.80
N THR A 224 20.85 3.28 -18.58
CA THR A 224 21.36 3.52 -19.94
C THR A 224 22.01 4.89 -20.13
N MET A 225 22.27 5.65 -19.06
CA MET A 225 22.81 7.02 -19.19
C MET A 225 24.35 7.06 -19.27
N PRO A 226 24.91 8.08 -19.96
CA PRO A 226 26.36 8.24 -20.05
C PRO A 226 26.99 8.62 -18.70
N ARG A 227 28.30 8.37 -18.58
CA ARG A 227 29.10 8.75 -17.41
C ARG A 227 28.99 10.26 -17.14
N THR A 228 28.79 10.62 -15.88
CA THR A 228 28.64 12.00 -15.43
C THR A 228 29.82 12.38 -14.51
N PRO A 229 30.77 13.22 -14.97
CA PRO A 229 31.97 13.55 -14.22
C PRO A 229 31.72 14.26 -12.88
N GLU A 230 30.54 14.84 -12.70
CA GLU A 230 30.18 15.55 -11.47
C GLU A 230 29.79 14.60 -10.32
N LEU A 231 29.42 13.34 -10.61
CA LEU A 231 29.00 12.36 -9.59
C LEU A 231 30.18 11.78 -8.80
N GLY A 232 30.00 11.69 -7.49
CA GLY A 232 30.92 11.03 -6.55
C GLY A 232 30.71 9.52 -6.43
N PHE A 233 31.55 8.87 -5.63
CA PHE A 233 31.57 7.41 -5.46
C PHE A 233 30.28 6.82 -4.86
N SER A 234 29.49 7.62 -4.15
CA SER A 234 28.20 7.24 -3.57
C SER A 234 27.01 7.42 -4.53
N GLY A 235 27.26 7.85 -5.77
CA GLY A 235 26.21 8.23 -6.73
C GLY A 235 25.51 9.54 -6.43
N GLY A 236 26.06 10.31 -5.49
CA GLY A 236 25.61 11.65 -5.16
C GLY A 236 26.79 12.56 -4.82
N SER A 237 26.71 13.83 -5.20
CA SER A 237 27.61 14.89 -4.76
C SER A 237 26.82 16.17 -4.52
N ALA A 238 27.40 17.07 -3.73
CA ALA A 238 26.83 18.39 -3.47
C ALA A 238 27.81 19.48 -3.92
N ARG A 239 27.28 20.49 -4.61
CA ARG A 239 28.06 21.68 -4.99
C ARG A 239 27.44 22.92 -4.33
N PRO A 240 28.18 23.68 -3.51
CA PRO A 240 27.63 24.90 -2.93
C PRO A 240 27.38 25.95 -4.02
N ASN A 241 26.26 26.68 -3.91
CA ASN A 241 25.88 27.71 -4.86
C ASN A 241 26.68 29.01 -4.65
N SER A 242 27.11 29.24 -3.41
CA SER A 242 27.95 30.38 -3.03
C SER A 242 28.90 30.02 -1.87
N PRO A 243 29.95 30.81 -1.61
CA PRO A 243 30.85 30.61 -0.46
C PRO A 243 30.16 30.60 0.92
N GLU A 244 28.98 31.20 1.02
CA GLU A 244 28.17 31.31 2.24
C GLU A 244 27.22 30.11 2.45
N SER A 245 27.26 29.13 1.55
CA SER A 245 26.39 27.95 1.60
C SER A 245 26.76 27.05 2.78
N ILE A 246 25.79 26.81 3.66
CA ILE A 246 25.97 26.05 4.91
C ILE A 246 25.05 24.83 4.91
N THR A 247 25.59 23.68 5.27
CA THR A 247 24.83 22.48 5.62
C THR A 247 24.89 22.29 7.14
N SER A 248 23.77 21.92 7.77
CA SER A 248 23.68 21.73 9.21
C SER A 248 23.25 20.31 9.55
N HIS A 249 23.93 19.71 10.52
CA HIS A 249 23.72 18.34 10.98
C HIS A 249 23.60 18.31 12.50
N SER A 250 22.66 17.53 13.04
CA SER A 250 22.54 17.32 14.48
C SER A 250 21.98 15.94 14.82
N ILE A 251 22.23 15.50 16.06
CA ILE A 251 21.67 14.25 16.61
C ILE A 251 20.68 14.56 17.75
N PRO A 252 19.51 13.91 17.79
CA PRO A 252 18.41 14.28 18.70
C PRO A 252 18.50 13.70 20.11
N GLU A 253 19.18 12.56 20.32
CA GLU A 253 19.15 11.83 21.60
C GLU A 253 20.43 11.95 22.45
N GLU A 254 20.27 11.97 23.78
CA GLU A 254 21.40 11.92 24.72
C GLU A 254 22.19 10.60 24.67
N LYS A 255 21.55 9.51 24.26
CA LYS A 255 22.17 8.16 24.19
C LYS A 255 23.21 8.02 23.08
N LEU A 256 23.12 8.81 22.01
CA LEU A 256 24.10 8.80 20.93
C LEU A 256 25.37 9.57 21.34
N LYS A 257 26.54 9.04 20.98
CA LYS A 257 27.81 9.72 21.29
C LYS A 257 27.99 10.95 20.41
N ALA A 258 28.53 12.00 21.01
CA ALA A 258 28.90 13.21 20.29
C ALA A 258 30.04 12.92 19.29
N TRP A 259 30.01 13.59 18.15
CA TRP A 259 31.03 13.44 17.11
C TRP A 259 32.36 14.04 17.55
N GLU A 260 33.44 13.33 17.30
CA GLU A 260 34.82 13.73 17.61
C GLU A 260 35.63 14.01 16.34
N SER A 261 35.12 13.63 15.16
CA SER A 261 35.70 14.03 13.88
C SER A 261 34.66 14.20 12.77
N ALA A 262 34.97 15.08 11.83
CA ALA A 262 34.30 15.20 10.54
C ALA A 262 35.31 14.93 9.42
N ARG A 263 35.01 13.96 8.55
CA ARG A 263 35.85 13.60 7.40
C ARG A 263 35.15 14.03 6.11
N VAL A 264 35.75 14.97 5.38
CA VAL A 264 35.17 15.53 4.16
C VAL A 264 35.96 15.06 2.95
N ILE A 265 35.29 14.38 2.02
CA ILE A 265 35.85 14.01 0.73
C ILE A 265 35.47 15.09 -0.28
N LEU A 266 36.48 15.77 -0.81
CA LEU A 266 36.33 16.83 -1.80
C LEU A 266 36.74 16.33 -3.18
N GLY A 267 35.87 16.47 -4.16
CA GLY A 267 36.11 16.17 -5.57
C GLY A 267 36.78 17.34 -6.31
N ASN A 268 37.66 17.04 -7.26
CA ASN A 268 38.35 18.06 -8.05
C ASN A 268 37.38 18.68 -9.07
N PRO A 269 37.10 20.00 -9.04
CA PRO A 269 36.19 20.63 -9.99
C PRO A 269 36.70 20.57 -11.45
N ASN A 270 38.01 20.42 -11.67
CA ASN A 270 38.58 20.32 -13.02
C ASN A 270 38.22 18.99 -13.71
N ARG A 271 37.71 17.99 -12.98
CA ARG A 271 37.22 16.74 -13.59
C ARG A 271 36.06 16.96 -14.57
N ILE A 272 35.35 18.08 -14.45
CA ILE A 272 34.26 18.48 -15.36
C ILE A 272 34.80 18.91 -16.74
N LYS A 273 36.03 19.46 -16.79
CA LYS A 273 36.65 19.93 -18.04
C LYS A 273 37.15 18.79 -18.93
N LEU A 274 37.26 17.57 -18.39
CA LEU A 274 37.68 16.37 -19.12
C LEU A 274 36.62 15.88 -20.13
N LYS A 275 35.46 16.53 -20.20
CA LYS A 275 34.28 16.12 -20.97
C LYS A 275 34.29 16.53 -22.46
N LYS A 276 35.32 17.22 -22.95
CA LYS A 276 35.33 17.78 -24.32
C LYS A 276 35.82 16.82 -25.43
N ASP A 277 36.53 15.75 -25.10
CA ASP A 277 36.99 14.78 -26.10
C ASP A 277 36.15 13.50 -26.01
N ASN A 278 35.28 13.32 -27.00
CA ASN A 278 34.18 12.36 -27.02
C ASN A 278 34.61 10.90 -27.30
N THR A 279 35.81 10.48 -26.92
CA THR A 279 36.33 9.14 -27.22
C THR A 279 37.11 8.54 -26.05
N ALA A 280 36.63 7.38 -25.58
CA ALA A 280 37.33 6.33 -24.82
C ALA A 280 38.21 6.76 -23.62
N ALA A 281 37.74 6.41 -22.41
CA ALA A 281 38.42 6.49 -21.10
C ALA A 281 38.92 7.90 -20.69
N PRO A 282 38.53 8.41 -19.51
CA PRO A 282 39.12 9.66 -19.02
C PRO A 282 40.65 9.48 -18.84
N PRO A 283 41.47 10.47 -19.21
CA PRO A 283 42.92 10.38 -19.06
C PRO A 283 43.29 10.21 -17.59
N ASP A 284 44.32 9.40 -17.31
CA ASP A 284 44.84 9.19 -15.95
C ASP A 284 45.13 10.54 -15.26
N ALA A 285 44.87 10.65 -13.95
CA ALA A 285 45.27 11.81 -13.16
C ALA A 285 46.77 12.09 -13.28
N SER A 286 47.59 11.06 -13.55
CA SER A 286 49.01 11.21 -13.81
C SER A 286 49.34 11.89 -15.15
N SER A 287 48.42 11.90 -16.12
CA SER A 287 48.62 12.45 -17.47
C SER A 287 47.90 13.78 -17.70
N SER A 288 46.90 14.14 -16.89
CA SER A 288 46.16 15.41 -17.03
C SER A 288 46.80 16.55 -16.22
N ASP A 289 47.38 17.54 -16.91
CA ASP A 289 47.96 18.72 -16.26
C ASP A 289 46.94 19.56 -15.50
N GLU A 290 45.65 19.50 -15.86
CA GLU A 290 44.56 20.16 -15.13
C GLU A 290 44.22 19.47 -13.80
N LEU A 291 44.35 18.14 -13.70
CA LEU A 291 44.12 17.39 -12.46
C LEU A 291 45.33 17.44 -11.50
N LYS A 292 46.54 17.69 -12.01
CA LYS A 292 47.76 17.84 -11.21
C LYS A 292 47.81 19.13 -10.40
N LYS A 293 47.09 20.18 -10.83
CA LYS A 293 47.05 21.48 -10.14
C LYS A 293 46.26 21.33 -8.83
N ALA A 294 46.90 21.67 -7.71
CA ALA A 294 46.24 21.71 -6.42
C ALA A 294 45.23 22.87 -6.36
N VAL A 295 43.98 22.58 -6.02
CA VAL A 295 42.91 23.57 -5.87
C VAL A 295 42.64 23.81 -4.38
N PRO A 296 42.95 24.99 -3.82
CA PRO A 296 42.83 25.24 -2.39
C PRO A 296 41.41 25.66 -1.96
N TYR A 297 40.99 25.17 -0.79
CA TYR A 297 39.69 25.39 -0.17
C TYR A 297 39.84 25.73 1.32
N ILE A 298 38.82 26.41 1.86
CA ILE A 298 38.67 26.66 3.29
C ILE A 298 37.39 25.95 3.73
N LEU A 299 37.52 24.97 4.63
CA LEU A 299 36.41 24.34 5.32
C LEU A 299 36.16 25.11 6.61
N SER A 300 34.96 25.65 6.78
CA SER A 300 34.55 26.29 8.04
C SER A 300 33.55 25.38 8.74
N VAL A 301 33.88 24.97 9.96
CA VAL A 301 33.02 24.15 10.80
C VAL A 301 32.62 24.94 12.04
N GLN A 302 31.32 25.07 12.26
CA GLN A 302 30.73 25.60 13.48
C GLN A 302 30.11 24.46 14.25
N THR A 303 30.54 24.23 15.49
CA THR A 303 29.91 23.24 16.37
C THR A 303 29.16 23.96 17.48
N SER A 304 27.98 23.45 17.86
CA SER A 304 27.24 23.94 19.02
C SER A 304 27.36 22.96 20.19
N GLY A 305 27.87 23.45 21.32
CA GLY A 305 28.09 22.77 22.61
C GLY A 305 28.10 23.79 23.76
N THR A 306 28.90 23.60 24.80
CA THR A 306 29.04 24.56 25.93
C THR A 306 29.66 25.92 25.53
N LEU A 307 30.35 26.00 24.38
CA LEU A 307 30.83 27.22 23.74
C LEU A 307 30.71 27.09 22.21
N GLU A 308 30.20 28.11 21.50
CA GLU A 308 30.24 28.14 20.03
C GLU A 308 31.68 28.38 19.56
N ARG A 309 32.19 27.50 18.70
CA ARG A 309 33.54 27.62 18.15
C ARG A 309 33.52 27.46 16.63
N MET A 310 34.18 28.40 15.95
CA MET A 310 34.42 28.36 14.52
C MET A 310 35.83 27.84 14.27
N GLN A 311 35.96 26.74 13.53
CA GLN A 311 37.24 26.21 13.06
C GLN A 311 37.34 26.38 11.55
N LYS A 312 38.46 26.91 11.07
CA LYS A 312 38.78 26.99 9.65
C LYS A 312 39.95 26.06 9.34
N VAL A 313 39.74 25.13 8.41
CA VAL A 313 40.76 24.18 7.97
C VAL A 313 41.08 24.46 6.50
N GLN A 314 42.36 24.65 6.20
CA GLN A 314 42.83 24.72 4.82
C GLN A 314 42.87 23.30 4.24
N ALA A 315 42.23 23.12 3.09
CA ALA A 315 42.30 21.89 2.32
C ALA A 315 42.76 22.20 0.91
N SER A 316 43.27 21.18 0.22
CA SER A 316 43.48 21.26 -1.21
C SER A 316 43.07 19.96 -1.87
N VAL A 317 42.59 20.04 -3.11
CA VAL A 317 42.29 18.88 -3.93
C VAL A 317 43.30 18.79 -5.06
N GLN A 318 43.94 17.63 -5.17
CA GLN A 318 44.84 17.27 -6.26
C GLN A 318 44.46 15.85 -6.74
N GLY A 319 44.55 15.58 -8.05
CA GLY A 319 44.01 14.35 -8.64
C GLY A 319 42.48 14.39 -8.72
N TYR A 320 41.80 13.26 -8.55
CA TYR A 320 40.33 13.19 -8.67
C TYR A 320 39.58 13.62 -7.41
N CYS A 321 40.14 13.36 -6.22
CA CYS A 321 39.54 13.69 -4.93
C CYS A 321 40.62 13.79 -3.83
N SER A 322 40.32 14.51 -2.75
CA SER A 322 41.12 14.53 -1.53
C SER A 322 40.26 14.33 -0.29
N LEU A 323 40.90 13.99 0.83
CA LEU A 323 40.24 13.81 2.12
C LEU A 323 40.79 14.84 3.09
N SER A 324 39.89 15.53 3.79
CA SER A 324 40.22 16.44 4.88
C SER A 324 39.56 15.94 6.16
N GLU A 325 40.33 15.78 7.22
CA GLU A 325 39.83 15.35 8.53
C GLU A 325 39.88 16.52 9.51
N ILE A 326 38.75 16.78 10.17
CA ILE A 326 38.55 17.90 11.07
C ILE A 326 38.25 17.33 12.46
N PRO A 327 39.16 17.47 13.43
CA PRO A 327 38.89 17.04 14.80
C PRO A 327 37.84 17.96 15.43
N LEU A 328 36.89 17.38 16.16
CA LEU A 328 35.78 18.07 16.82
C LEU A 328 35.87 17.88 18.34
N GLU A 329 35.62 18.93 19.11
CA GLU A 329 35.54 18.87 20.58
C GLU A 329 34.16 18.35 21.01
N LYS A 330 33.86 17.07 20.75
CA LYS A 330 32.59 16.40 21.10
C LYS A 330 31.34 17.21 20.71
N ALA A 331 31.02 17.23 19.42
CA ALA A 331 29.92 17.99 18.86
C ALA A 331 28.65 17.13 18.66
N ARG A 332 27.50 17.62 19.15
CA ARG A 332 26.17 17.04 18.84
C ARG A 332 25.47 17.74 17.67
N SER A 333 26.01 18.88 17.26
CA SER A 333 25.54 19.65 16.12
C SER A 333 26.72 20.33 15.44
N LEU A 334 26.68 20.31 14.11
CA LEU A 334 27.75 20.73 13.23
C LEU A 334 27.15 21.48 12.03
N LYS A 335 27.67 22.67 11.75
CA LYS A 335 27.44 23.39 10.49
C LYS A 335 28.73 23.40 9.69
N LEU A 336 28.66 23.02 8.43
CA LEU A 336 29.80 22.99 7.51
C LEU A 336 29.54 23.94 6.35
N SER A 337 30.54 24.78 6.03
CA SER A 337 30.65 25.46 4.75
C SER A 337 32.01 25.18 4.12
N VAL A 338 32.03 25.10 2.78
CA VAL A 338 33.26 24.88 2.02
C VAL A 338 33.34 25.95 0.94
N ALA A 339 34.39 26.77 0.98
CA ALA A 339 34.59 27.89 0.07
C ALA A 339 35.96 27.80 -0.62
N PRO A 340 36.10 28.29 -1.87
CA PRO A 340 37.41 28.51 -2.49
C PRO A 340 38.30 29.39 -1.59
N ALA A 341 39.59 29.06 -1.50
CA ALA A 341 40.53 29.87 -0.71
C ALA A 341 40.76 31.27 -1.32
N GLU A 342 40.60 31.39 -2.64
CA GLU A 342 40.74 32.64 -3.39
C GLU A 342 39.40 33.12 -3.94
N LYS A 343 39.18 34.44 -3.92
CA LYS A 343 37.96 35.06 -4.44
C LYS A 343 37.86 34.83 -5.95
N GLY A 344 36.79 34.16 -6.39
CA GLY A 344 36.59 33.80 -7.80
C GLY A 344 37.12 32.43 -8.21
N GLY A 345 37.71 31.67 -7.28
CA GLY A 345 38.11 30.28 -7.51
C GLY A 345 36.92 29.33 -7.76
N PRO A 346 37.17 28.12 -8.29
CA PRO A 346 36.10 27.17 -8.62
C PRO A 346 35.45 26.60 -7.36
N MET A 347 34.12 26.63 -7.29
CA MET A 347 33.36 26.04 -6.17
C MET A 347 33.69 24.55 -5.98
N PRO A 348 33.82 24.07 -4.73
CA PRO A 348 34.16 22.68 -4.42
C PRO A 348 33.03 21.72 -4.80
N ILE A 349 33.39 20.47 -5.08
CA ILE A 349 32.44 19.35 -5.12
C ILE A 349 32.63 18.56 -3.82
N ILE A 350 31.57 18.33 -3.07
CA ILE A 350 31.60 17.52 -1.85
C ILE A 350 31.05 16.14 -2.22
N ASP A 351 31.92 15.14 -2.24
CA ASP A 351 31.58 13.75 -2.59
C ASP A 351 31.18 12.92 -1.36
N GLY A 352 31.53 13.38 -0.15
CA GLY A 352 31.08 12.75 1.09
C GLY A 352 31.45 13.52 2.35
N LEU A 353 30.64 13.36 3.40
CA LEU A 353 30.90 13.83 4.76
C LEU A 353 30.65 12.69 5.72
N PHE A 354 31.67 12.25 6.46
CA PHE A 354 31.51 11.29 7.55
C PHE A 354 31.53 12.00 8.88
N LEU A 355 30.61 11.63 9.76
CA LEU A 355 30.55 12.12 11.14
C LEU A 355 30.80 10.93 12.08
N GLU A 356 31.93 10.97 12.77
CA GLU A 356 32.48 9.84 13.50
C GLU A 356 32.79 10.21 14.96
N THR A 357 32.78 9.20 15.84
CA THR A 357 33.17 9.34 17.25
C THR A 357 34.66 8.96 17.41
N GLY A 358 35.13 8.86 18.66
CA GLY A 358 36.52 8.48 18.95
C GLY A 358 36.87 7.02 18.66
N ALA A 359 35.92 6.08 18.82
CA ALA A 359 36.10 4.66 18.52
C ALA A 359 34.78 3.88 18.43
N GLY A 360 34.73 2.85 17.57
CA GLY A 360 33.57 1.97 17.37
C GLY A 360 33.26 1.68 15.90
N VAL A 361 32.04 1.23 15.62
CA VAL A 361 31.54 0.99 14.25
C VAL A 361 30.79 2.21 13.72
N SER A 362 31.26 2.69 12.57
CA SER A 362 30.64 3.74 11.78
C SER A 362 29.90 3.10 10.61
N TYR A 363 28.57 3.16 10.62
CA TYR A 363 27.72 2.46 9.65
C TYR A 363 27.03 3.44 8.71
N SER A 364 27.40 3.40 7.44
CA SER A 364 26.94 4.33 6.42
C SER A 364 25.90 3.66 5.51
N ALA A 365 24.69 4.22 5.46
CA ALA A 365 23.63 3.79 4.54
C ALA A 365 23.63 4.69 3.29
N ILE A 366 23.82 4.09 2.11
CA ILE A 366 23.86 4.78 0.82
C ILE A 366 22.67 4.29 0.00
N ILE A 367 21.58 5.03 0.09
CA ILE A 367 20.28 4.62 -0.43
C ILE A 367 19.98 5.36 -1.74
N LYS A 368 19.63 4.61 -2.79
CA LYS A 368 19.19 5.15 -4.09
C LYS A 368 17.87 4.50 -4.53
N MET A 369 16.76 5.19 -4.28
CA MET A 369 15.41 4.68 -4.53
C MET A 369 15.17 4.30 -5.99
N GLY A 370 14.68 3.06 -6.21
CA GLY A 370 14.18 2.59 -7.51
C GLY A 370 15.22 2.52 -8.63
N ILE A 371 16.52 2.48 -8.28
CA ILE A 371 17.60 2.46 -9.27
C ILE A 371 18.29 1.09 -9.29
N HIS A 372 18.64 0.61 -10.50
CA HIS A 372 19.47 -0.57 -10.70
C HIS A 372 20.89 -0.31 -10.21
N LEU A 373 21.55 -1.31 -9.65
CA LEU A 373 22.98 -1.30 -9.27
C LEU A 373 23.91 -0.73 -10.36
N ALA A 374 23.52 -0.86 -11.64
CA ALA A 374 24.21 -0.28 -12.80
C ALA A 374 24.43 1.24 -12.73
N TRP A 375 23.64 1.97 -11.93
CA TRP A 375 23.82 3.40 -11.72
C TRP A 375 25.22 3.75 -11.23
N MET A 376 25.83 2.83 -10.49
CA MET A 376 27.16 3.04 -9.90
C MET A 376 28.25 3.22 -10.96
N GLN A 377 28.00 2.81 -12.21
CA GLN A 377 28.91 3.04 -13.34
C GLN A 377 28.76 4.41 -14.00
N MET A 378 27.79 5.22 -13.58
CA MET A 378 27.65 6.59 -14.07
C MET A 378 28.72 7.51 -13.51
N ALA A 379 29.25 7.23 -12.32
CA ALA A 379 30.44 7.93 -11.85
C ALA A 379 31.66 7.41 -12.63
N PRO A 380 32.61 8.27 -13.04
CA PRO A 380 33.86 7.81 -13.64
C PRO A 380 34.59 6.84 -12.69
N GLU A 381 35.20 5.79 -13.26
CA GLU A 381 35.90 4.74 -12.51
C GLU A 381 36.93 5.33 -11.54
N GLU A 382 37.66 6.36 -11.95
CA GLU A 382 38.72 6.97 -11.16
C GLU A 382 38.18 7.76 -9.98
N VAL A 383 36.98 8.34 -10.12
CA VAL A 383 36.27 9.01 -9.03
C VAL A 383 35.78 7.97 -8.01
N ILE A 384 35.25 6.84 -8.47
CA ILE A 384 34.85 5.72 -7.61
C ILE A 384 36.06 5.18 -6.86
N VAL A 385 37.16 4.89 -7.57
CA VAL A 385 38.41 4.38 -6.98
C VAL A 385 38.96 5.35 -5.93
N CYS A 386 39.00 6.66 -6.24
CA CYS A 386 39.47 7.66 -5.30
C CYS A 386 38.58 7.73 -4.05
N GLY A 387 37.26 7.86 -4.23
CA GLY A 387 36.32 7.98 -3.12
C GLY A 387 36.30 6.74 -2.22
N MET A 388 36.25 5.54 -2.80
CA MET A 388 36.25 4.28 -2.05
C MET A 388 37.53 4.09 -1.22
N ARG A 389 38.70 4.43 -1.77
CA ARG A 389 39.97 4.39 -1.03
C ARG A 389 40.02 5.40 0.12
N LYS A 390 39.48 6.61 -0.08
CA LYS A 390 39.43 7.64 0.97
C LYS A 390 38.38 7.34 2.05
N ALA A 391 37.28 6.69 1.68
CA ALA A 391 36.28 6.21 2.62
C ALA A 391 36.88 5.17 3.59
N ASP A 392 37.81 4.32 3.12
CA ASP A 392 38.45 3.23 3.88
C ASP A 392 37.44 2.30 4.59
N PRO A 393 36.57 1.62 3.82
CA PRO A 393 35.63 0.64 4.37
C PRO A 393 36.34 -0.64 4.81
N ALA A 394 35.92 -1.17 5.96
CA ALA A 394 36.24 -2.52 6.41
C ALA A 394 35.34 -3.57 5.76
N LEU A 395 34.09 -3.19 5.46
CA LEU A 395 33.10 -4.03 4.80
C LEU A 395 32.28 -3.18 3.83
N LEU A 396 32.11 -3.68 2.61
CA LEU A 396 31.13 -3.19 1.66
C LEU A 396 29.93 -4.14 1.63
N ILE A 397 28.72 -3.61 1.69
CA ILE A 397 27.48 -4.37 1.53
C ILE A 397 26.72 -3.82 0.33
N PHE A 398 26.33 -4.69 -0.60
CA PHE A 398 25.51 -4.33 -1.76
C PHE A 398 24.19 -5.09 -1.71
N GLN A 399 23.08 -4.37 -1.54
CA GLN A 399 21.73 -4.92 -1.48
C GLN A 399 20.89 -4.38 -2.66
N TYR A 400 20.85 -5.16 -3.74
CA TYR A 400 20.15 -4.84 -4.99
C TYR A 400 19.59 -6.12 -5.62
N GLY A 401 18.81 -5.98 -6.69
CA GLY A 401 18.31 -7.11 -7.48
C GLY A 401 16.79 -7.13 -7.64
N VAL A 402 16.05 -6.52 -6.71
CA VAL A 402 14.57 -6.49 -6.77
C VAL A 402 14.09 -5.66 -7.98
N ASN A 403 14.71 -4.50 -8.21
CA ASN A 403 14.41 -3.63 -9.34
C ASN A 403 14.87 -4.24 -10.68
N GLU A 404 16.05 -4.85 -10.71
CA GLU A 404 16.57 -5.55 -11.89
C GLU A 404 15.68 -6.72 -12.30
N SER A 405 15.15 -7.46 -11.31
CA SER A 405 14.17 -8.53 -11.54
C SER A 405 12.88 -8.02 -12.18
N ALA A 406 12.43 -6.82 -11.79
CA ALA A 406 11.26 -6.17 -12.38
C ALA A 406 11.50 -5.75 -13.83
N SER A 407 12.64 -5.13 -14.11
CA SER A 407 13.00 -4.66 -15.44
C SER A 407 13.28 -5.81 -16.40
N LEU A 408 13.95 -6.87 -15.93
CA LEU A 408 14.22 -8.06 -16.74
C LEU A 408 12.91 -8.73 -17.18
N SER A 409 11.92 -8.79 -16.30
CA SER A 409 10.69 -9.48 -16.64
C SER A 409 9.73 -8.74 -17.54
N SER A 410 9.75 -7.42 -17.48
CA SER A 410 8.99 -6.54 -18.35
C SER A 410 9.74 -6.25 -19.65
N ASN A 411 10.94 -6.80 -19.83
CA ASN A 411 11.88 -6.48 -20.91
C ASN A 411 12.04 -4.95 -21.08
N TYR A 412 12.11 -4.24 -19.96
CA TYR A 412 12.03 -2.79 -19.93
C TYR A 412 13.22 -2.17 -20.67
N ARG A 413 12.94 -1.44 -21.76
CA ARG A 413 13.95 -0.81 -22.65
C ARG A 413 15.09 -1.77 -23.08
N GLY A 414 14.76 -3.04 -23.34
CA GLY A 414 15.75 -4.04 -23.75
C GLY A 414 16.74 -4.41 -22.65
N PHE A 415 16.34 -4.33 -21.38
CA PHE A 415 17.13 -4.83 -20.26
C PHE A 415 17.15 -6.36 -20.28
N THR A 416 18.32 -6.94 -20.54
CA THR A 416 18.52 -8.39 -20.66
C THR A 416 19.41 -8.94 -19.56
N ARG A 417 19.36 -10.27 -19.36
CA ARG A 417 20.28 -10.98 -18.46
C ARG A 417 21.74 -10.63 -18.74
N LYS A 418 22.15 -10.68 -20.02
CA LYS A 418 23.53 -10.37 -20.44
C LYS A 418 23.92 -8.94 -20.06
N LYS A 419 23.04 -7.97 -20.32
CA LYS A 419 23.29 -6.56 -19.96
C LYS A 419 23.46 -6.38 -18.46
N TYR A 420 22.62 -7.05 -17.66
CA TYR A 420 22.75 -7.04 -16.20
C TYR A 420 24.08 -7.64 -15.74
N GLU A 421 24.46 -8.79 -16.28
CA GLU A 421 25.71 -9.47 -15.97
C GLU A 421 26.93 -8.62 -16.33
N ASP A 422 26.97 -8.07 -17.55
CA ASP A 422 28.05 -7.20 -18.03
C ASP A 422 28.22 -5.97 -17.13
N GLN A 423 27.10 -5.34 -16.75
CA GLN A 423 27.09 -4.21 -15.83
C GLN A 423 27.63 -4.62 -14.46
N LEU A 424 27.12 -5.70 -13.87
CA LEU A 424 27.53 -6.11 -12.53
C LEU A 424 29.02 -6.50 -12.47
N ARG A 425 29.48 -7.27 -13.46
CA ARG A 425 30.86 -7.69 -13.62
C ARG A 425 31.82 -6.50 -13.72
N GLU A 426 31.47 -5.51 -14.54
CA GLU A 426 32.30 -4.30 -14.70
C GLU A 426 32.39 -3.51 -13.38
N TYR A 427 31.29 -3.37 -12.66
CA TYR A 427 31.33 -2.66 -11.38
C TYR A 427 32.14 -3.42 -10.31
N PHE A 428 32.00 -4.75 -10.24
CA PHE A 428 32.79 -5.58 -9.34
C PHE A 428 34.30 -5.51 -9.64
N ARG A 429 34.67 -5.43 -10.92
CA ARG A 429 36.05 -5.15 -11.35
C ARG A 429 36.55 -3.80 -10.81
N ILE A 430 35.72 -2.75 -10.92
CA ILE A 430 36.05 -1.42 -10.37
C ILE A 430 36.24 -1.48 -8.85
N ILE A 431 35.37 -2.18 -8.12
CA ILE A 431 35.49 -2.37 -6.67
C ILE A 431 36.80 -3.07 -6.31
N ARG A 432 37.16 -4.17 -6.98
CA ARG A 432 38.42 -4.87 -6.72
C ARG A 432 39.65 -4.03 -7.07
N LYS A 433 39.59 -3.19 -8.11
CA LYS A 433 40.65 -2.22 -8.41
C LYS A 433 40.78 -1.15 -7.31
N ALA A 434 39.66 -0.68 -6.77
CA ALA A 434 39.65 0.32 -5.70
C ALA A 434 40.18 -0.27 -4.39
N LEU A 435 39.70 -1.46 -4.02
CA LEU A 435 39.85 -2.10 -2.73
C LEU A 435 40.17 -3.60 -2.92
N PRO A 436 41.45 -3.96 -3.17
CA PRO A 436 41.81 -5.33 -3.55
C PRO A 436 41.52 -6.39 -2.48
N THR A 437 41.62 -6.02 -1.20
CA THR A 437 41.54 -6.96 -0.07
C THR A 437 40.34 -6.72 0.85
N THR A 438 39.54 -5.68 0.61
CA THR A 438 38.37 -5.39 1.46
C THR A 438 37.30 -6.46 1.26
N SER A 439 36.72 -6.92 2.37
CA SER A 439 35.60 -7.85 2.35
C SER A 439 34.35 -7.18 1.77
N VAL A 440 33.63 -7.93 0.94
CA VAL A 440 32.40 -7.48 0.29
C VAL A 440 31.34 -8.54 0.51
N LEU A 441 30.15 -8.10 0.90
CA LEU A 441 28.95 -8.90 1.06
C LEU A 441 27.90 -8.46 0.03
N ILE A 442 27.46 -9.38 -0.80
CA ILE A 442 26.28 -9.20 -1.66
C ILE A 442 25.07 -9.72 -0.92
N VAL A 443 24.05 -8.90 -0.73
CA VAL A 443 22.77 -9.30 -0.14
C VAL A 443 21.79 -9.53 -1.28
N GLY A 444 21.45 -10.80 -1.51
CA GLY A 444 20.59 -11.22 -2.61
C GLY A 444 19.15 -10.73 -2.51
N PRO A 445 18.40 -10.71 -3.62
CA PRO A 445 16.99 -10.38 -3.61
C PRO A 445 16.17 -11.49 -2.91
N PHE A 446 15.30 -11.12 -1.98
CA PHE A 446 14.27 -12.00 -1.41
C PHE A 446 13.02 -12.04 -2.30
N GLU A 447 12.17 -13.06 -2.16
CA GLU A 447 11.01 -13.32 -3.02
C GLU A 447 10.17 -12.06 -3.27
N ARG A 448 9.87 -11.78 -4.54
CA ARG A 448 8.92 -10.77 -4.97
C ARG A 448 7.85 -11.42 -5.81
N LEU A 449 6.60 -11.06 -5.55
CA LEU A 449 5.46 -11.54 -6.32
C LEU A 449 4.98 -10.48 -7.28
N ARG A 450 4.45 -10.92 -8.43
CA ARG A 450 3.77 -10.05 -9.38
C ARG A 450 2.28 -10.27 -9.33
N PRO A 451 1.48 -9.21 -9.45
CA PRO A 451 0.05 -9.34 -9.70
C PRO A 451 -0.20 -10.21 -10.95
N SER A 452 -1.12 -11.16 -10.86
CA SER A 452 -1.53 -12.00 -11.98
C SER A 452 -3.01 -12.36 -11.84
N ALA A 453 -3.68 -12.68 -12.96
CA ALA A 453 -5.11 -12.99 -12.98
C ALA A 453 -5.51 -14.20 -12.09
N GLY A 454 -4.55 -15.04 -11.70
CA GLY A 454 -4.71 -16.15 -10.74
C GLY A 454 -4.27 -15.84 -9.31
N GLY A 455 -3.97 -14.59 -8.98
CA GLY A 455 -3.36 -14.14 -7.72
C GLY A 455 -1.86 -13.83 -7.86
N PRO A 456 -1.20 -13.33 -6.80
CA PRO A 456 0.22 -12.98 -6.85
C PRO A 456 1.09 -14.21 -7.18
N ALA A 457 1.96 -14.09 -8.17
CA ALA A 457 2.78 -15.19 -8.67
C ALA A 457 4.30 -14.90 -8.57
N PRO A 458 5.15 -15.92 -8.34
CA PRO A 458 6.60 -15.77 -8.31
C PRO A 458 7.17 -15.25 -9.64
N SER A 459 8.32 -14.58 -9.55
CA SER A 459 9.00 -13.97 -10.68
C SER A 459 10.20 -14.81 -11.13
N GLU A 460 10.13 -15.50 -12.28
CA GLU A 460 11.28 -16.25 -12.83
C GLU A 460 12.53 -15.37 -13.01
N ALA A 461 12.34 -14.14 -13.48
CA ALA A 461 13.40 -13.13 -13.62
C ALA A 461 14.17 -12.88 -12.32
N GLN A 462 13.56 -13.12 -11.17
CA GLN A 462 14.22 -12.96 -9.90
C GLN A 462 15.27 -14.05 -9.64
N MET A 463 14.95 -15.29 -9.99
CA MET A 463 15.89 -16.39 -9.89
C MET A 463 17.09 -16.13 -10.79
N ILE A 464 16.86 -15.62 -12.01
CA ILE A 464 17.93 -15.22 -12.93
C ILE A 464 18.86 -14.17 -12.30
N VAL A 465 18.31 -13.11 -11.69
CA VAL A 465 19.12 -12.07 -11.04
C VAL A 465 19.91 -12.64 -9.87
N ARG A 466 19.26 -13.45 -9.02
CA ARG A 466 19.91 -14.14 -7.89
C ARG A 466 21.07 -15.01 -8.36
N ASP A 467 20.89 -15.82 -9.39
CA ASP A 467 21.91 -16.74 -9.89
C ASP A 467 23.11 -15.99 -10.49
N VAL A 468 22.86 -14.90 -11.23
CA VAL A 468 23.93 -14.02 -11.73
C VAL A 468 24.73 -13.39 -10.59
N GLN A 469 24.06 -12.94 -9.52
CA GLN A 469 24.76 -12.37 -8.36
C GLN A 469 25.62 -13.41 -7.64
N ILE A 470 25.12 -14.63 -7.44
CA ILE A 470 25.88 -15.73 -6.83
C ILE A 470 27.10 -16.06 -7.70
N GLN A 471 26.92 -16.24 -9.00
CA GLN A 471 28.00 -16.57 -9.93
C GLN A 471 29.11 -15.50 -9.89
N LEU A 472 28.75 -14.22 -9.98
CA LEU A 472 29.73 -13.14 -9.95
C LEU A 472 30.34 -12.94 -8.56
N ALA A 473 29.60 -13.19 -7.48
CA ALA A 473 30.18 -13.19 -6.14
C ALA A 473 31.30 -14.24 -6.01
N GLN A 474 31.09 -15.44 -6.57
CA GLN A 474 32.13 -16.48 -6.59
C GLN A 474 33.34 -16.07 -7.45
N GLU A 475 33.10 -15.52 -8.65
CA GLU A 475 34.15 -15.07 -9.56
C GLU A 475 35.06 -13.99 -8.94
N PHE A 476 34.48 -13.03 -8.22
CA PHE A 476 35.22 -11.92 -7.61
C PHE A 476 35.63 -12.15 -6.14
N HIS A 477 35.40 -13.36 -5.63
CA HIS A 477 35.70 -13.75 -4.25
C HIS A 477 34.99 -12.85 -3.22
N PHE A 478 33.69 -12.67 -3.39
CA PHE A 478 32.79 -11.97 -2.46
C PHE A 478 31.96 -12.98 -1.68
N ALA A 479 31.55 -12.59 -0.47
CA ALA A 479 30.54 -13.32 0.28
C ALA A 479 29.14 -12.97 -0.25
N TYR A 480 28.21 -13.92 -0.17
CA TYR A 480 26.83 -13.72 -0.62
C TYR A 480 25.85 -14.15 0.47
N PHE A 481 24.96 -13.26 0.90
CA PHE A 481 23.84 -13.58 1.80
C PHE A 481 22.59 -13.87 0.98
N ASP A 482 22.06 -15.09 1.12
CA ASP A 482 20.91 -15.55 0.36
C ASP A 482 19.59 -15.19 1.07
N SER A 483 19.16 -13.93 0.92
CA SER A 483 17.91 -13.43 1.52
C SER A 483 16.68 -14.25 1.14
N TYR A 484 16.65 -14.79 -0.10
CA TYR A 484 15.57 -15.65 -0.57
C TYR A 484 15.47 -16.91 0.29
N ARG A 485 16.58 -17.65 0.45
CA ARG A 485 16.61 -18.86 1.28
C ARG A 485 16.43 -18.58 2.77
N TYR A 486 16.99 -17.46 3.26
CA TYR A 486 16.88 -17.08 4.67
C TYR A 486 15.42 -16.82 5.08
N LEU A 487 14.69 -16.05 4.27
CA LEU A 487 13.31 -15.69 4.62
C LEU A 487 12.33 -16.85 4.45
N GLY A 488 12.58 -17.78 3.53
CA GLY A 488 11.76 -18.99 3.35
C GLY A 488 11.57 -19.44 1.90
N GLY A 489 12.01 -18.65 0.93
CA GLY A 489 11.92 -18.98 -0.49
C GLY A 489 10.52 -18.80 -1.08
N GLU A 490 10.10 -19.73 -1.93
CA GLU A 490 8.85 -19.64 -2.70
C GLU A 490 7.60 -19.59 -1.83
N GLY A 491 6.70 -18.66 -2.11
CA GLY A 491 5.45 -18.42 -1.39
C GLY A 491 5.60 -17.68 -0.06
N GLN A 492 6.84 -17.45 0.39
CA GLN A 492 7.09 -16.77 1.66
C GLN A 492 6.63 -15.32 1.66
N MET A 493 6.72 -14.62 0.53
CA MET A 493 6.29 -13.22 0.44
C MET A 493 4.78 -13.08 0.73
N LEU A 494 3.95 -14.04 0.32
CA LEU A 494 2.52 -14.05 0.71
C LEU A 494 2.35 -14.14 2.22
N GLN A 495 3.15 -14.98 2.86
CA GLN A 495 3.10 -15.15 4.31
C GLN A 495 3.63 -13.91 5.04
N MET A 496 4.68 -13.27 4.51
CA MET A 496 5.20 -12.03 5.06
C MET A 496 4.19 -10.88 4.94
N VAL A 497 3.47 -10.78 3.83
CA VAL A 497 2.36 -9.83 3.69
C VAL A 497 1.24 -10.15 4.70
N LYS A 498 0.86 -11.42 4.81
CA LYS A 498 -0.12 -11.88 5.81
C LYS A 498 0.31 -11.58 7.25
N ASN A 499 1.60 -11.71 7.53
CA ASN A 499 2.23 -11.43 8.83
C ASN A 499 2.55 -9.93 9.02
N ARG A 500 2.37 -9.10 7.99
CA ARG A 500 2.71 -7.66 7.97
C ARG A 500 4.21 -7.37 8.14
N GLU A 501 5.03 -8.31 7.70
CA GLU A 501 6.48 -8.13 7.50
C GLU A 501 6.78 -7.55 6.11
N ALA A 502 5.82 -7.62 5.19
CA ALA A 502 5.86 -6.96 3.88
C ALA A 502 4.58 -6.19 3.61
N ILE A 503 4.67 -5.17 2.75
CA ILE A 503 3.57 -4.33 2.30
C ILE A 503 2.78 -5.09 1.22
N ASN A 504 1.49 -4.80 1.05
CA ASN A 504 0.62 -5.41 0.02
C ASN A 504 1.05 -5.19 -1.45
N ASP A 505 2.18 -4.54 -1.70
CA ASP A 505 2.81 -4.47 -3.02
C ASP A 505 3.69 -5.70 -3.35
N TYR A 506 3.78 -6.66 -2.41
CA TYR A 506 4.54 -7.90 -2.51
C TYR A 506 6.02 -7.71 -2.89
N THR A 507 6.57 -6.53 -2.57
CA THR A 507 7.92 -6.10 -2.96
C THR A 507 8.66 -5.48 -1.77
N HIS A 508 8.05 -4.52 -1.07
CA HIS A 508 8.72 -3.77 0.01
C HIS A 508 8.42 -4.39 1.37
N LEU A 509 9.46 -4.46 2.21
CA LEU A 509 9.33 -4.89 3.61
C LEU A 509 8.76 -3.75 4.46
N THR A 510 7.96 -4.10 5.47
CA THR A 510 7.67 -3.17 6.57
C THR A 510 8.88 -3.04 7.48
N ARG A 511 8.82 -2.15 8.48
CA ARG A 511 9.87 -2.03 9.50
C ARG A 511 10.20 -3.34 10.19
N THR A 512 9.17 -4.09 10.56
CA THR A 512 9.32 -5.40 11.19
C THR A 512 10.02 -6.41 10.27
N GLY A 513 9.65 -6.45 8.99
CA GLY A 513 10.33 -7.34 8.04
C GLY A 513 11.76 -6.92 7.73
N GLY A 514 12.01 -5.61 7.64
CA GLY A 514 13.34 -5.03 7.49
C GLY A 514 14.25 -5.35 8.68
N ASP A 515 13.73 -5.23 9.91
CA ASP A 515 14.44 -5.60 11.14
C ASP A 515 14.74 -7.11 11.20
N ARG A 516 13.81 -7.97 10.76
CA ARG A 516 14.01 -9.43 10.66
C ARG A 516 15.13 -9.79 9.69
N LEU A 517 15.17 -9.13 8.53
CA LEU A 517 16.24 -9.33 7.54
C LEU A 517 17.58 -8.77 8.04
N ALA A 518 17.59 -7.59 8.66
CA ALA A 518 18.77 -7.01 9.30
C ALA A 518 19.37 -7.94 10.35
N GLN A 519 18.54 -8.47 11.25
CA GLN A 519 18.95 -9.40 12.28
C GLN A 519 19.59 -10.65 11.67
N GLY A 520 18.96 -11.23 10.63
CA GLY A 520 19.50 -12.39 9.93
C GLY A 520 20.88 -12.16 9.29
N ILE A 521 21.07 -11.02 8.64
CA ILE A 521 22.36 -10.65 8.05
C ILE A 521 23.42 -10.48 9.16
N TYR A 522 23.06 -9.78 10.24
CA TYR A 522 23.94 -9.56 11.38
C TYR A 522 24.36 -10.87 12.05
N ASP A 523 23.39 -11.72 12.39
CA ASP A 523 23.63 -12.97 13.09
C ASP A 523 24.49 -13.91 12.25
N ALA A 524 24.29 -13.95 10.94
CA ALA A 524 25.14 -14.71 10.04
C ALA A 524 26.59 -14.19 10.08
N LEU A 525 26.81 -12.88 9.99
CA LEU A 525 28.15 -12.29 10.07
C LEU A 525 28.82 -12.56 11.43
N ILE A 526 28.10 -12.39 12.53
CA ILE A 526 28.65 -12.57 13.88
C ILE A 526 28.91 -14.04 14.20
N THR A 527 28.03 -14.94 13.78
CA THR A 527 28.23 -16.38 13.93
C THR A 527 29.54 -16.82 13.27
N HIS A 528 29.83 -16.33 12.06
CA HIS A 528 31.10 -16.62 11.38
C HIS A 528 32.30 -15.92 12.03
N TYR A 529 32.12 -14.70 12.53
CA TYR A 529 33.15 -14.02 13.32
C TYR A 529 33.53 -14.81 14.59
N LEU A 530 32.56 -15.41 15.29
CA LEU A 530 32.81 -16.24 16.47
C LEU A 530 33.61 -17.51 16.12
N VAL A 531 33.35 -18.12 14.96
CA VAL A 531 34.17 -19.23 14.45
C VAL A 531 35.58 -18.77 14.13
N TYR A 532 35.73 -17.68 13.38
CA TYR A 532 37.03 -17.11 13.01
C TYR A 532 37.88 -16.75 14.25
N SER A 533 37.25 -16.18 15.28
CA SER A 533 37.92 -15.78 16.52
C SER A 533 38.21 -16.96 17.47
N GLY A 534 37.83 -18.19 17.11
CA GLY A 534 38.02 -19.38 17.94
C GLY A 534 37.10 -19.46 19.16
N ARG A 535 36.03 -18.64 19.20
CA ARG A 535 35.04 -18.59 20.29
C ARG A 535 33.88 -19.57 20.08
N ALA A 536 33.71 -20.11 18.89
CA ALA A 536 32.72 -21.13 18.57
C ALA A 536 33.34 -22.21 17.67
N GLU A 537 32.93 -23.47 17.83
CA GLU A 537 33.29 -24.53 16.88
C GLU A 537 32.46 -24.37 15.60
N SER A 538 33.06 -24.68 14.44
CA SER A 538 32.36 -24.60 13.14
C SER A 538 31.02 -25.34 13.16
N LYS A 539 30.96 -26.56 13.72
CA LYS A 539 29.73 -27.35 13.85
C LYS A 539 28.68 -26.74 14.80
N SER A 540 29.11 -26.11 15.91
CA SER A 540 28.17 -25.47 16.85
C SER A 540 27.63 -24.14 16.33
N ALA A 541 28.42 -23.42 15.53
CA ALA A 541 27.99 -22.19 14.88
C ALA A 541 26.92 -22.46 13.80
N TYR A 542 27.04 -23.57 13.06
CA TYR A 542 25.99 -24.00 12.15
C TYR A 542 24.74 -24.49 12.88
N SER A 543 24.86 -25.17 14.03
CA SER A 543 23.70 -25.54 14.84
C SER A 543 23.03 -24.33 15.47
N ILE A 544 23.77 -23.32 15.93
CA ILE A 544 23.23 -22.03 16.39
C ILE A 544 22.41 -21.37 15.27
N SER A 545 22.93 -21.34 14.04
CA SER A 545 22.17 -20.83 12.87
C SER A 545 20.93 -21.66 12.50
N GLN A 546 20.85 -22.93 12.94
CA GLN A 546 19.70 -23.82 12.78
C GLN A 546 18.71 -23.76 13.96
N ASP A 547 19.18 -23.65 15.20
CA ASP A 547 18.36 -23.50 16.42
C ASP A 547 17.55 -22.18 16.37
N PHE A 548 18.05 -21.17 15.64
CA PHE A 548 17.29 -19.95 15.33
C PHE A 548 16.13 -20.15 14.35
N ARG A 549 16.03 -21.30 13.66
CA ARG A 549 14.76 -21.71 13.02
C ARG A 549 13.74 -22.18 14.06
N ASP A 550 14.18 -22.67 15.21
CA ASP A 550 13.28 -23.30 16.19
C ASP A 550 12.88 -22.35 17.34
N SER A 551 13.62 -21.27 17.58
CA SER A 551 13.25 -20.22 18.55
C SER A 551 12.48 -19.06 17.89
N GLU A 552 11.18 -18.99 18.17
CA GLU A 552 10.15 -18.05 17.66
C GLU A 552 9.58 -18.34 16.25
N GLN A 553 8.60 -19.26 16.24
CA GLN A 553 7.55 -19.46 15.23
C GLN A 553 7.99 -19.62 13.77
N VAL A 554 8.79 -20.65 13.48
CA VAL A 554 8.75 -21.26 12.15
C VAL A 554 7.43 -22.02 12.01
N TYR A 555 6.47 -21.40 11.32
CA TYR A 555 5.36 -22.12 10.72
C TYR A 555 5.95 -23.13 9.73
N SER A 556 6.03 -24.39 10.12
CA SER A 556 6.41 -25.49 9.23
C SER A 556 5.37 -25.61 8.11
N TYR A 557 5.66 -25.02 6.95
CA TYR A 557 4.88 -25.27 5.75
C TYR A 557 5.65 -26.24 4.86
N SER A 558 5.02 -27.39 4.61
CA SER A 558 5.38 -28.23 3.48
C SER A 558 4.90 -27.51 2.22
N PRO A 559 5.71 -27.33 1.17
CA PRO A 559 5.27 -26.70 -0.05
C PRO A 559 4.18 -27.58 -0.65
N LYS A 560 2.91 -27.29 -0.38
CA LYS A 560 1.91 -27.55 -1.40
C LYS A 560 2.30 -26.61 -2.52
N SER A 561 2.83 -27.21 -3.57
CA SER A 561 2.95 -26.65 -4.89
C SER A 561 1.95 -25.51 -5.10
N VAL A 562 2.46 -24.36 -5.54
CA VAL A 562 1.69 -23.17 -5.97
C VAL A 562 0.63 -23.52 -7.04
N THR A 563 0.57 -24.76 -7.51
CA THR A 563 -0.53 -25.33 -8.31
C THR A 563 -1.82 -25.62 -7.54
N GLU A 564 -1.84 -25.56 -6.20
CA GLU A 564 -3.08 -25.52 -5.39
C GLU A 564 -3.32 -24.11 -4.83
N VAL A 565 -3.24 -23.08 -5.67
CA VAL A 565 -4.22 -21.99 -5.50
C VAL A 565 -5.56 -22.69 -5.63
N ASP A 566 -6.29 -22.82 -4.52
CA ASP A 566 -7.65 -23.36 -4.48
C ASP A 566 -8.41 -22.66 -5.61
N SER A 567 -8.52 -23.33 -6.76
CA SER A 567 -9.19 -22.85 -7.98
C SER A 567 -10.70 -22.87 -7.77
N SER A 568 -11.12 -22.64 -6.52
CA SER A 568 -12.42 -22.15 -6.15
C SER A 568 -12.68 -20.94 -7.07
N PRO A 569 -13.66 -21.01 -7.98
CA PRO A 569 -14.02 -19.85 -8.78
C PRO A 569 -14.19 -18.65 -7.84
N GLY A 570 -13.56 -17.53 -8.16
CA GLY A 570 -13.67 -16.32 -7.36
C GLY A 570 -15.15 -15.97 -7.13
N ALA A 571 -15.48 -15.51 -5.92
CA ALA A 571 -16.84 -15.10 -5.61
C ALA A 571 -17.34 -14.10 -6.66
N ILE A 572 -18.56 -14.27 -7.17
CA ILE A 572 -19.10 -13.40 -8.21
C ILE A 572 -19.27 -11.98 -7.63
N ALA A 573 -18.36 -11.07 -7.98
CA ALA A 573 -18.40 -9.68 -7.52
C ALA A 573 -19.16 -8.80 -8.53
N PHE A 574 -19.93 -7.81 -8.07
CA PHE A 574 -20.74 -6.93 -8.95
C PHE A 574 -19.94 -6.21 -10.05
N HIS A 575 -18.65 -5.97 -9.83
CA HIS A 575 -17.74 -5.29 -10.75
C HIS A 575 -16.88 -6.27 -11.58
N SER A 576 -17.30 -7.55 -11.67
CA SER A 576 -16.64 -8.60 -12.45
C SER A 576 -17.40 -8.96 -13.74
N MET A 577 -16.71 -9.62 -14.67
CA MET A 577 -17.34 -10.22 -15.87
C MET A 577 -18.38 -11.26 -15.51
N ASP A 578 -18.05 -12.13 -14.54
CA ASP A 578 -18.91 -13.23 -14.12
C ASP A 578 -20.27 -12.72 -13.67
N PHE A 579 -20.29 -11.55 -13.01
CA PHE A 579 -21.55 -10.92 -12.63
C PHE A 579 -22.35 -10.39 -13.82
N ALA A 580 -21.71 -9.84 -14.85
CA ALA A 580 -22.40 -9.41 -16.06
C ALA A 580 -23.06 -10.60 -16.79
N TYR A 581 -22.36 -11.74 -16.90
CA TYR A 581 -22.91 -12.98 -17.44
C TYR A 581 -24.06 -13.50 -16.56
N PHE A 582 -23.85 -13.57 -15.25
CA PHE A 582 -24.87 -13.99 -14.30
C PHE A 582 -26.13 -13.11 -14.40
N LEU A 583 -25.99 -11.79 -14.36
CA LEU A 583 -27.11 -10.85 -14.46
C LEU A 583 -27.83 -10.99 -15.80
N PHE A 584 -27.09 -11.19 -16.90
CA PHE A 584 -27.68 -11.45 -18.21
C PHE A 584 -28.57 -12.69 -18.20
N VAL A 585 -28.06 -13.81 -17.70
CA VAL A 585 -28.79 -15.08 -17.60
C VAL A 585 -30.03 -14.92 -16.70
N VAL A 586 -29.89 -14.24 -15.55
CA VAL A 586 -30.99 -14.04 -14.61
C VAL A 586 -32.12 -13.19 -15.20
N VAL A 587 -31.80 -12.07 -15.84
CA VAL A 587 -32.84 -11.22 -16.43
C VAL A 587 -33.45 -11.87 -17.66
N LEU A 588 -32.65 -12.54 -18.51
CA LEU A 588 -33.16 -13.26 -19.66
C LEU A 588 -34.09 -14.41 -19.22
N GLY A 589 -33.64 -15.24 -18.28
CA GLY A 589 -34.45 -16.33 -17.71
C GLY A 589 -35.73 -15.82 -17.06
N GLY A 590 -35.62 -14.76 -16.25
CA GLY A 590 -36.79 -14.12 -15.63
C GLY A 590 -37.77 -13.55 -16.66
N ALA A 591 -37.28 -12.97 -17.76
CA ALA A 591 -38.09 -12.46 -18.85
C ALA A 591 -38.77 -13.57 -19.66
N LEU A 592 -38.06 -14.67 -19.96
CA LEU A 592 -38.63 -15.83 -20.65
C LEU A 592 -39.74 -16.51 -19.82
N LEU A 593 -39.62 -16.44 -18.49
CA LEU A 593 -40.60 -16.97 -17.54
C LEU A 593 -41.74 -15.97 -17.22
N LEU A 594 -41.95 -14.94 -18.06
CA LEU A 594 -42.99 -13.90 -17.85
C LEU A 594 -44.41 -14.45 -17.66
N ARG A 595 -44.72 -15.56 -18.32
CA ARG A 595 -46.03 -16.23 -18.26
C ARG A 595 -46.18 -17.20 -17.07
N PHE A 596 -45.10 -17.53 -16.37
CA PHE A 596 -45.07 -18.54 -15.31
C PHE A 596 -44.53 -17.97 -13.98
N PRO A 597 -45.34 -17.19 -13.22
CA PRO A 597 -44.88 -16.47 -12.04
C PRO A 597 -44.32 -17.37 -10.94
N ALA A 598 -44.89 -18.57 -10.74
CA ALA A 598 -44.39 -19.52 -9.75
C ALA A 598 -43.01 -20.09 -10.11
N ILE A 599 -42.80 -20.44 -11.39
CA ILE A 599 -41.51 -20.91 -11.90
C ILE A 599 -40.48 -19.79 -11.84
N ARG A 600 -40.87 -18.55 -12.17
CA ARG A 600 -39.99 -17.39 -12.05
C ARG A 600 -39.54 -17.14 -10.61
N LEU A 601 -40.45 -17.24 -9.65
CA LEU A 601 -40.11 -17.13 -8.23
C LEU A 601 -39.08 -18.19 -7.83
N ALA A 602 -39.29 -19.45 -8.21
CA ALA A 602 -38.34 -20.53 -7.96
C ALA A 602 -36.99 -20.27 -8.65
N PHE A 603 -36.99 -19.82 -9.90
CA PHE A 603 -35.80 -19.47 -10.66
C PHE A 603 -34.98 -18.37 -9.98
N LEU A 604 -35.62 -17.29 -9.51
CA LEU A 604 -34.93 -16.21 -8.80
C LEU A 604 -34.32 -16.70 -7.48
N ILE A 605 -34.99 -17.59 -6.75
CA ILE A 605 -34.44 -18.21 -5.53
C ILE A 605 -33.20 -19.06 -5.86
N VAL A 606 -33.27 -19.87 -6.91
CA VAL A 606 -32.12 -20.70 -7.35
C VAL A 606 -30.95 -19.83 -7.80
N ALA A 607 -31.21 -18.80 -8.60
CA ALA A 607 -30.19 -17.82 -9.00
C ALA A 607 -29.56 -17.12 -7.78
N SER A 608 -30.39 -16.81 -6.78
CA SER A 608 -29.96 -16.22 -5.52
C SER A 608 -29.03 -17.11 -4.71
N TYR A 609 -29.41 -18.38 -4.52
CA TYR A 609 -28.54 -19.34 -3.85
C TYR A 609 -27.28 -19.62 -4.65
N TYR A 610 -27.35 -19.69 -5.99
CA TYR A 610 -26.17 -19.85 -6.84
C TYR A 610 -25.19 -18.69 -6.69
N PHE A 611 -25.67 -17.45 -6.71
CA PHE A 611 -24.84 -16.27 -6.48
C PHE A 611 -24.15 -16.33 -5.12
N TYR A 612 -24.88 -16.70 -4.06
CA TYR A 612 -24.31 -16.85 -2.73
C TYR A 612 -23.30 -18.01 -2.63
N ALA A 613 -23.61 -19.14 -3.30
CA ALA A 613 -22.77 -20.34 -3.34
C ALA A 613 -21.45 -20.13 -4.09
N SER A 614 -21.38 -19.11 -4.95
CA SER A 614 -20.20 -18.83 -5.77
C SER A 614 -18.93 -18.58 -4.95
N TRP A 615 -19.07 -18.15 -3.69
CA TRP A 615 -17.95 -18.05 -2.76
C TRP A 615 -17.62 -19.39 -2.10
N LYS A 616 -18.59 -19.96 -1.36
CA LYS A 616 -18.51 -21.30 -0.75
C LYS A 616 -19.93 -21.88 -0.65
N LEU A 617 -20.04 -23.20 -0.76
CA LEU A 617 -21.33 -23.90 -0.79
C LEU A 617 -21.98 -24.07 0.60
N TRP A 618 -21.17 -24.39 1.62
CA TRP A 618 -21.68 -24.74 2.94
C TRP A 618 -22.46 -23.62 3.68
N PRO A 619 -22.15 -22.31 3.54
CA PRO A 619 -22.87 -21.23 4.23
C PRO A 619 -24.37 -21.16 3.89
N ILE A 620 -24.79 -21.72 2.75
CA ILE A 620 -26.20 -21.84 2.38
C ILE A 620 -27.01 -22.53 3.47
N THR A 621 -26.41 -23.51 4.16
CA THR A 621 -27.06 -24.24 5.25
C THR A 621 -27.46 -23.33 6.41
N LEU A 622 -26.62 -22.34 6.74
CA LEU A 622 -26.91 -21.36 7.80
C LEU A 622 -28.03 -20.41 7.39
N MET A 623 -27.99 -19.91 6.16
CA MET A 623 -29.04 -19.04 5.64
C MET A 623 -30.38 -19.77 5.52
N LEU A 624 -30.37 -21.03 5.08
CA LEU A 624 -31.55 -21.88 5.02
C LEU A 624 -32.11 -22.14 6.42
N PHE A 625 -31.25 -22.41 7.41
CA PHE A 625 -31.65 -22.54 8.81
C PHE A 625 -32.37 -21.28 9.31
N SER A 626 -31.79 -20.09 9.16
CA SER A 626 -32.43 -18.82 9.56
C SER A 626 -33.75 -18.61 8.81
N THR A 627 -33.79 -18.91 7.51
CA THR A 627 -35.01 -18.79 6.70
C THR A 627 -36.13 -19.72 7.22
N VAL A 628 -35.81 -20.98 7.49
CA VAL A 628 -36.79 -21.96 8.01
C VAL A 628 -37.25 -21.56 9.40
N LEU A 629 -36.31 -21.28 10.30
CA LEU A 629 -36.58 -20.90 11.69
C LEU A 629 -37.54 -19.70 11.76
N ASP A 630 -37.22 -18.61 11.07
CA ASP A 630 -37.97 -17.37 11.20
C ASP A 630 -39.32 -17.42 10.48
N TYR A 631 -39.43 -18.19 9.39
CA TYR A 631 -40.71 -18.42 8.74
C TYR A 631 -41.71 -19.12 9.68
N TYR A 632 -41.28 -20.23 10.30
CA TYR A 632 -42.15 -21.01 11.18
C TYR A 632 -42.40 -20.31 12.51
N CYS A 633 -41.41 -19.63 13.09
CA CYS A 633 -41.60 -18.80 14.28
C CYS A 633 -42.61 -17.67 14.01
N ALA A 634 -42.51 -16.93 12.90
CA ALA A 634 -43.48 -15.90 12.56
C ALA A 634 -44.91 -16.46 12.37
N ARG A 635 -45.04 -17.63 11.74
CA ARG A 635 -46.33 -18.34 11.61
C ARG A 635 -46.91 -18.72 12.97
N ALA A 636 -46.09 -19.23 13.88
CA ALA A 636 -46.51 -19.60 15.21
C ALA A 636 -46.91 -18.37 16.05
N ILE A 637 -46.17 -17.25 15.94
CA ILE A 637 -46.50 -15.96 16.56
C ILE A 637 -47.85 -15.45 16.06
N GLY A 638 -48.07 -15.44 14.73
CA GLY A 638 -49.34 -15.01 14.15
C GLY A 638 -50.53 -15.87 14.61
N ASN A 639 -50.35 -17.19 14.66
CA ASN A 639 -51.37 -18.11 15.15
C ASN A 639 -51.66 -17.90 16.65
N ALA A 640 -50.63 -17.67 17.48
CA ALA A 640 -50.80 -17.37 18.89
C ALA A 640 -51.57 -16.05 19.10
N ARG A 641 -51.30 -15.04 18.27
CA ARG A 641 -52.01 -13.76 18.30
C ARG A 641 -53.49 -13.90 17.93
N VAL A 642 -53.81 -14.70 16.91
CA VAL A 642 -55.21 -14.99 16.54
C VAL A 642 -55.95 -15.70 17.68
N LYS A 643 -55.30 -16.69 18.33
CA LYS A 643 -55.90 -17.44 19.45
C LYS A 643 -56.10 -16.60 20.72
N ALA A 644 -55.29 -15.57 20.95
CA ALA A 644 -55.36 -14.73 22.15
C ALA A 644 -56.56 -13.76 22.16
N GLY A 645 -57.30 -13.62 21.05
CA GLY A 645 -58.38 -12.66 20.91
C GLY A 645 -57.85 -11.21 20.81
N HIS A 646 -58.60 -10.33 20.14
CA HIS A 646 -58.20 -8.95 19.83
C HIS A 646 -58.06 -8.00 21.06
N ALA A 647 -57.94 -8.54 22.27
CA ALA A 647 -57.79 -7.77 23.51
C ALA A 647 -56.34 -7.27 23.70
N GLY A 648 -55.95 -6.26 22.91
CA GLY A 648 -55.10 -5.14 23.31
C GLY A 648 -53.65 -5.36 23.79
N SER A 649 -53.12 -6.57 24.02
CA SER A 649 -51.77 -6.73 24.58
C SER A 649 -51.07 -8.01 24.11
N GLY A 650 -50.21 -7.88 23.08
CA GLY A 650 -49.16 -8.83 22.71
C GLY A 650 -49.63 -10.21 22.19
N SER A 651 -48.71 -10.97 21.61
CA SER A 651 -48.96 -12.33 21.08
C SER A 651 -49.08 -13.40 22.19
N GLY A 652 -49.35 -12.99 23.44
CA GLY A 652 -49.32 -13.83 24.64
C GLY A 652 -47.95 -14.42 24.98
N ARG A 653 -47.90 -15.24 26.04
CA ARG A 653 -46.67 -15.97 26.45
C ARG A 653 -46.13 -16.90 25.35
N ALA A 654 -47.02 -17.54 24.59
CA ALA A 654 -46.64 -18.42 23.48
C ALA A 654 -45.95 -17.64 22.35
N GLY A 655 -46.47 -16.47 21.95
CA GLY A 655 -45.81 -15.65 20.94
C GLY A 655 -44.46 -15.11 21.39
N LEU A 656 -44.30 -14.80 22.68
CA LEU A 656 -42.99 -14.39 23.23
C LEU A 656 -41.98 -15.55 23.16
N LEU A 657 -42.38 -16.78 23.47
CA LEU A 657 -41.51 -17.95 23.37
C LEU A 657 -40.98 -18.14 21.93
N TYR A 658 -41.85 -18.06 20.93
CA TYR A 658 -41.42 -18.19 19.52
C TYR A 658 -40.54 -17.01 19.07
N LEU A 659 -40.77 -15.80 19.60
CA LEU A 659 -39.87 -14.68 19.36
C LEU A 659 -38.49 -14.95 19.99
N LEU A 660 -38.43 -15.42 21.23
CA LEU A 660 -37.18 -15.77 21.90
C LEU A 660 -36.44 -16.90 21.18
N LEU A 661 -37.16 -17.88 20.61
CA LEU A 661 -36.57 -18.93 19.79
C LEU A 661 -35.93 -18.37 18.51
N SER A 662 -36.62 -17.46 17.82
CA SER A 662 -36.08 -16.73 16.65
C SER A 662 -34.84 -15.89 17.00
N LEU A 663 -34.92 -15.13 18.10
CA LEU A 663 -33.80 -14.31 18.59
C LEU A 663 -32.60 -15.18 19.00
N GLY A 664 -32.84 -16.22 19.78
CA GLY A 664 -31.80 -17.15 20.25
C GLY A 664 -31.12 -17.90 19.13
N GLY A 665 -31.87 -18.38 18.12
CA GLY A 665 -31.29 -19.08 16.97
C GLY A 665 -30.42 -18.17 16.10
N ASN A 666 -30.92 -17.00 15.72
CA ASN A 666 -30.16 -16.09 14.85
C ASN A 666 -29.00 -15.40 15.56
N LEU A 667 -29.21 -14.88 16.78
CA LEU A 667 -28.13 -14.25 17.54
C LEU A 667 -27.12 -15.30 18.03
N GLY A 668 -27.55 -16.54 18.29
CA GLY A 668 -26.66 -17.66 18.60
C GLY A 668 -25.75 -18.01 17.43
N LEU A 669 -26.29 -18.12 16.20
CA LEU A 669 -25.49 -18.30 14.99
C LEU A 669 -24.51 -17.14 14.77
N LEU A 670 -25.00 -15.91 14.89
CA LEU A 670 -24.15 -14.73 14.73
C LEU A 670 -23.04 -14.70 15.79
N PHE A 671 -23.35 -15.01 17.04
CA PHE A 671 -22.36 -15.10 18.12
C PHE A 671 -21.32 -16.18 17.85
N PHE A 672 -21.75 -17.38 17.50
CA PHE A 672 -20.86 -18.50 17.25
C PHE A 672 -19.85 -18.19 16.14
N PHE A 673 -20.31 -17.73 14.98
CA PHE A 673 -19.43 -17.49 13.83
C PHE A 673 -18.69 -16.15 13.85
N LYS A 674 -19.22 -15.10 14.52
CA LYS A 674 -18.62 -13.76 14.51
C LYS A 674 -17.91 -13.38 15.81
N TYR A 675 -18.42 -13.78 16.97
CA TYR A 675 -17.97 -13.24 18.25
C TYR A 675 -17.29 -14.27 19.17
N TYR A 676 -17.37 -15.57 18.89
CA TYR A 676 -16.78 -16.61 19.74
C TYR A 676 -15.27 -16.39 19.94
N ASP A 677 -14.50 -16.29 18.86
CA ASP A 677 -13.04 -16.15 18.95
C ASP A 677 -12.62 -14.84 19.63
N PHE A 678 -13.37 -13.75 19.40
CA PHE A 678 -13.16 -12.48 20.10
C PHE A 678 -13.45 -12.59 21.60
N ALA A 679 -14.53 -13.27 21.99
CA ALA A 679 -14.86 -13.50 23.39
C ALA A 679 -13.82 -14.42 24.06
N ALA A 680 -13.39 -15.49 23.38
CA ALA A 680 -12.33 -16.37 23.85
C ALA A 680 -11.03 -15.59 24.09
N HIS A 681 -10.66 -14.70 23.16
CA HIS A 681 -9.48 -13.84 23.30
C HIS A 681 -9.57 -12.91 24.52
N LEU A 682 -10.70 -12.21 24.72
CA LEU A 682 -10.90 -11.34 25.88
C LEU A 682 -10.89 -12.12 27.21
N ILE A 683 -11.51 -13.30 27.24
CA ILE A 683 -11.52 -14.18 28.42
C ILE A 683 -10.10 -14.65 28.73
N ASN A 684 -9.34 -15.07 27.72
CA ASN A 684 -7.96 -15.52 27.90
C ASN A 684 -7.05 -14.40 28.41
N GLN A 685 -7.18 -13.18 27.91
CA GLN A 685 -6.46 -12.03 28.47
C GLN A 685 -6.81 -11.79 29.95
N GLY A 686 -8.09 -11.92 30.31
CA GLY A 686 -8.55 -11.84 31.70
C GLY A 686 -8.03 -12.96 32.60
N LEU A 687 -8.04 -14.20 32.13
CA LEU A 687 -7.53 -15.37 32.85
C LEU A 687 -6.01 -15.29 33.06
N GLN A 688 -5.26 -14.92 32.02
CA GLN A 688 -3.81 -14.75 32.09
C GLN A 688 -3.41 -13.64 33.05
N SER A 689 -4.09 -12.49 33.01
CA SER A 689 -3.86 -11.40 33.98
C SER A 689 -4.25 -11.79 35.41
N GLY A 690 -5.17 -12.73 35.58
CA GLY A 690 -5.53 -13.35 36.85
C GLY A 690 -4.62 -14.49 37.31
N GLY A 691 -3.58 -14.84 36.54
CA GLY A 691 -2.63 -15.91 36.86
C GLY A 691 -3.14 -17.33 36.60
N PHE A 692 -4.22 -17.51 35.84
CA PHE A 692 -4.74 -18.82 35.45
C PHE A 692 -4.10 -19.31 34.15
N GLU A 693 -3.57 -20.53 34.13
CA GLU A 693 -2.99 -21.18 32.93
C GLU A 693 -4.06 -21.78 31.99
N THR A 694 -5.33 -21.78 32.41
CA THR A 694 -6.42 -22.32 31.59
C THR A 694 -6.76 -21.37 30.45
N THR A 695 -6.81 -21.88 29.23
CA THR A 695 -7.19 -21.12 28.03
C THR A 695 -8.47 -21.66 27.41
N VAL A 696 -9.38 -20.77 27.05
CA VAL A 696 -10.49 -21.06 26.13
C VAL A 696 -9.91 -21.19 24.71
N PRO A 697 -10.13 -22.30 23.99
CA PRO A 697 -9.57 -22.48 22.66
C PRO A 697 -10.20 -21.51 21.66
N ALA A 698 -9.37 -20.90 20.80
CA ALA A 698 -9.85 -20.23 19.59
C ALA A 698 -10.16 -21.30 18.54
N LEU A 699 -11.33 -21.21 17.91
CA LEU A 699 -11.80 -22.20 16.94
C LEU A 699 -11.44 -21.82 15.49
N GLY A 700 -11.00 -20.58 15.24
CA GLY A 700 -10.58 -20.12 13.91
C GLY A 700 -11.72 -20.18 12.90
N LEU A 701 -12.92 -19.81 13.33
CA LEU A 701 -14.13 -20.02 12.54
C LEU A 701 -14.15 -19.11 11.31
N LEU A 702 -14.42 -19.71 10.14
CA LEU A 702 -14.60 -18.95 8.90
C LEU A 702 -15.91 -18.14 8.99
N LEU A 703 -15.80 -16.81 8.94
CA LEU A 703 -16.95 -15.91 8.98
C LEU A 703 -17.77 -16.02 7.68
N PRO A 704 -19.04 -16.44 7.73
CA PRO A 704 -19.87 -16.53 6.53
C PRO A 704 -20.24 -15.14 6.00
N VAL A 705 -19.97 -14.88 4.73
CA VAL A 705 -20.34 -13.63 4.05
C VAL A 705 -21.84 -13.34 4.22
N GLY A 706 -22.18 -12.11 4.57
CA GLY A 706 -23.58 -11.66 4.70
C GLY A 706 -24.31 -12.11 5.97
N ILE A 707 -23.70 -12.92 6.86
CA ILE A 707 -24.39 -13.43 8.07
C ILE A 707 -25.02 -12.36 8.93
N SER A 708 -24.35 -11.22 9.07
CA SER A 708 -24.84 -10.09 9.85
C SER A 708 -26.06 -9.43 9.19
N PHE A 709 -26.10 -9.37 7.86
CA PHE A 709 -27.16 -8.71 7.09
C PHE A 709 -28.44 -9.53 7.10
N TYR A 710 -28.39 -10.80 6.67
CA TYR A 710 -29.60 -11.63 6.62
C TYR A 710 -30.14 -11.93 8.02
N THR A 711 -29.28 -12.01 9.06
CA THR A 711 -29.72 -12.14 10.45
C THR A 711 -30.57 -10.94 10.87
N PHE A 712 -30.11 -9.71 10.61
CA PHE A 712 -30.87 -8.50 10.98
C PHE A 712 -32.15 -8.38 10.16
N GLN A 713 -32.09 -8.78 8.89
CA GLN A 713 -33.22 -8.82 8.00
C GLN A 713 -34.32 -9.75 8.52
N THR A 714 -34.01 -11.02 8.84
CA THR A 714 -35.02 -11.98 9.29
C THR A 714 -35.53 -11.68 10.70
N LEU A 715 -34.68 -11.18 11.59
CA LEU A 715 -35.08 -10.71 12.92
C LEU A 715 -36.09 -9.56 12.85
N SER A 716 -35.91 -8.62 11.90
CA SER A 716 -36.85 -7.50 11.73
C SER A 716 -38.27 -8.02 11.45
N TYR A 717 -38.39 -9.07 10.64
CA TYR A 717 -39.66 -9.70 10.29
C TYR A 717 -40.35 -10.34 11.51
N THR A 718 -39.65 -11.17 12.29
CA THR A 718 -40.27 -11.84 13.44
C THR A 718 -40.67 -10.85 14.54
N ILE A 719 -39.85 -9.80 14.77
CA ILE A 719 -40.16 -8.73 15.72
C ILE A 719 -41.40 -7.94 15.27
N ASP A 720 -41.52 -7.58 13.99
CA ASP A 720 -42.67 -6.82 13.48
C ASP A 720 -43.97 -7.63 13.49
N VAL A 721 -43.90 -8.93 13.18
CA VAL A 721 -45.03 -9.85 13.34
C VAL A 721 -45.44 -9.97 14.81
N TYR A 722 -44.49 -10.04 15.73
CA TYR A 722 -44.77 -10.07 17.17
C TYR A 722 -45.42 -8.78 17.68
N ARG A 723 -44.90 -7.62 17.24
CA ARG A 723 -45.48 -6.29 17.52
C ARG A 723 -46.86 -6.13 16.89
N GLY A 724 -47.13 -6.87 15.80
CA GLY A 724 -48.37 -6.78 15.03
C GLY A 724 -48.38 -5.60 14.07
N THR A 725 -47.21 -5.05 13.74
CA THR A 725 -47.02 -4.02 12.72
C THR A 725 -47.03 -4.62 11.31
N LEU A 726 -46.79 -5.93 11.18
CA LEU A 726 -46.78 -6.65 9.92
C LEU A 726 -47.60 -7.95 10.00
N ALA A 727 -48.36 -8.25 8.95
CA ALA A 727 -49.07 -9.52 8.81
C ALA A 727 -48.12 -10.65 8.38
N VAL A 728 -48.38 -11.87 8.85
CA VAL A 728 -47.58 -13.06 8.51
C VAL A 728 -47.66 -13.40 7.02
N GLU A 729 -46.49 -13.56 6.37
CA GLU A 729 -46.40 -14.12 5.03
C GLU A 729 -46.68 -15.62 5.05
N ARG A 730 -47.58 -16.08 4.18
CA ARG A 730 -48.06 -17.46 4.13
C ARG A 730 -47.37 -18.33 3.07
N SER A 731 -46.61 -17.72 2.16
CA SER A 731 -45.82 -18.43 1.15
C SER A 731 -44.37 -18.52 1.60
N PHE A 732 -43.91 -19.75 1.83
CA PHE A 732 -42.51 -20.03 2.13
C PHE A 732 -41.59 -19.50 1.02
N LEU A 733 -41.91 -19.77 -0.26
CA LEU A 733 -41.09 -19.32 -1.39
C LEU A 733 -40.93 -17.80 -1.46
N ARG A 734 -41.99 -17.02 -1.19
CA ARG A 734 -41.88 -15.54 -1.17
C ARG A 734 -41.01 -15.07 -0.01
N PHE A 735 -41.14 -15.71 1.15
CA PHE A 735 -40.27 -15.43 2.28
C PHE A 735 -38.82 -15.81 2.01
N SER A 736 -38.57 -16.97 1.39
CA SER A 736 -37.23 -17.40 0.97
C SER A 736 -36.61 -16.42 -0.01
N LEU A 737 -37.35 -15.93 -1.02
CA LEU A 737 -36.83 -14.91 -1.92
C LEU A 737 -36.53 -13.60 -1.18
N TYR A 738 -37.38 -13.18 -0.24
CA TYR A 738 -37.10 -12.03 0.62
C TYR A 738 -35.74 -12.16 1.29
N VAL A 739 -35.43 -13.29 1.92
CA VAL A 739 -34.14 -13.51 2.60
C VAL A 739 -32.98 -13.62 1.61
N THR A 740 -33.17 -14.34 0.51
CA THR A 740 -32.07 -14.76 -0.37
C THR A 740 -31.80 -13.84 -1.55
N PHE A 741 -32.59 -12.78 -1.76
CA PHE A 741 -32.52 -11.94 -2.97
C PHE A 741 -31.09 -11.41 -3.22
N PHE A 742 -30.44 -11.89 -4.29
CA PHE A 742 -29.00 -11.71 -4.48
C PHE A 742 -28.53 -10.25 -4.53
N PRO A 743 -29.31 -9.28 -5.06
CA PRO A 743 -28.85 -7.90 -5.11
C PRO A 743 -28.52 -7.37 -3.71
N GLN A 744 -29.30 -7.75 -2.69
CA GLN A 744 -29.07 -7.26 -1.34
C GLN A 744 -28.23 -8.18 -0.45
N LEU A 745 -28.12 -9.47 -0.80
CA LEU A 745 -27.78 -10.53 0.14
C LEU A 745 -26.41 -10.38 0.82
N VAL A 746 -25.43 -9.91 0.05
CA VAL A 746 -24.03 -9.90 0.48
C VAL A 746 -23.68 -8.62 1.25
N ALA A 747 -24.10 -7.47 0.72
CA ALA A 747 -23.81 -6.14 1.29
C ALA A 747 -24.75 -5.03 0.76
N GLY A 748 -25.96 -5.37 0.33
CA GLY A 748 -26.96 -4.36 0.01
C GLY A 748 -27.66 -3.82 1.25
N PRO A 749 -28.71 -2.99 1.06
CA PRO A 749 -29.46 -2.44 2.19
C PRO A 749 -30.08 -3.56 3.05
N ILE A 750 -30.17 -3.35 4.36
CA ILE A 750 -30.95 -4.22 5.26
C ILE A 750 -32.44 -3.93 5.03
N VAL A 751 -33.05 -4.67 4.10
CA VAL A 751 -34.41 -4.39 3.64
C VAL A 751 -35.47 -4.97 4.55
N ARG A 752 -36.51 -4.17 4.84
CA ARG A 752 -37.62 -4.57 5.70
C ARG A 752 -38.65 -5.40 4.95
N ALA A 753 -39.17 -6.41 5.63
CA ALA A 753 -40.23 -7.26 5.09
C ALA A 753 -41.50 -6.46 4.73
N SER A 754 -41.81 -5.40 5.48
CA SER A 754 -42.95 -4.51 5.23
C SER A 754 -42.88 -3.78 3.89
N GLU A 755 -41.68 -3.58 3.36
CA GLU A 755 -41.45 -2.84 2.11
C GLU A 755 -41.27 -3.82 0.94
N PHE A 756 -40.44 -4.85 1.11
CA PHE A 756 -40.01 -5.69 -0.01
C PHE A 756 -40.91 -6.89 -0.27
N ILE A 757 -41.61 -7.47 0.72
CA ILE A 757 -42.57 -8.55 0.43
C ILE A 757 -43.72 -8.06 -0.47
N PRO A 758 -44.32 -6.88 -0.24
CA PRO A 758 -45.28 -6.30 -1.19
C PRO A 758 -44.68 -6.09 -2.58
N ASP A 759 -43.41 -5.67 -2.66
CA ASP A 759 -42.74 -5.47 -3.93
C ASP A 759 -42.46 -6.78 -4.66
N ILE A 760 -42.05 -7.84 -3.97
CA ILE A 760 -41.95 -9.20 -4.50
C ILE A 760 -43.29 -9.64 -5.10
N LYS A 761 -44.40 -9.42 -4.38
CA LYS A 761 -45.75 -9.79 -4.85
C LYS A 761 -46.13 -9.09 -6.16
N ARG A 762 -45.70 -7.85 -6.38
CA ARG A 762 -45.96 -7.08 -7.61
C ARG A 762 -44.93 -7.37 -8.71
N GLY A 763 -43.65 -7.32 -8.37
CA GLY A 763 -42.50 -7.47 -9.27
C GLY A 763 -42.41 -8.85 -9.94
N ILE A 764 -42.91 -9.91 -9.29
CA ILE A 764 -43.04 -11.22 -9.96
C ILE A 764 -43.96 -11.15 -11.19
N TYR A 765 -44.94 -10.26 -11.24
CA TYR A 765 -45.80 -10.08 -12.42
C TYR A 765 -45.26 -8.98 -13.36
N HIS A 766 -44.56 -7.98 -12.82
CA HIS A 766 -44.02 -6.83 -13.56
C HIS A 766 -42.47 -6.82 -13.59
N PHE A 767 -41.88 -7.96 -13.96
CA PHE A 767 -40.42 -8.15 -13.92
C PHE A 767 -39.64 -7.29 -14.94
N LEU A 768 -40.28 -6.91 -16.05
CA LEU A 768 -39.68 -5.95 -16.98
C LEU A 768 -40.04 -4.53 -16.54
N PRO A 769 -39.07 -3.68 -16.16
CA PRO A 769 -39.32 -2.33 -15.69
C PRO A 769 -39.82 -1.40 -16.80
N SER A 770 -40.27 -0.20 -16.42
CA SER A 770 -40.54 0.87 -17.39
C SER A 770 -39.24 1.33 -18.08
N GLY A 771 -39.36 2.03 -19.21
CA GLY A 771 -38.19 2.57 -19.91
C GLY A 771 -37.39 3.58 -19.08
N GLU A 772 -38.06 4.33 -18.20
CA GLU A 772 -37.45 5.29 -17.29
C GLU A 772 -36.75 4.59 -16.12
N ASP A 773 -37.41 3.61 -15.50
CA ASP A 773 -36.83 2.82 -14.41
C ASP A 773 -35.61 2.03 -14.88
N PHE A 774 -35.64 1.53 -16.12
CA PHE A 774 -34.48 0.87 -16.73
C PHE A 774 -33.30 1.84 -16.86
N ASN A 775 -33.51 3.03 -17.42
CA ASN A 775 -32.45 4.02 -17.61
C ASN A 775 -31.89 4.48 -16.26
N TYR A 776 -32.75 4.67 -15.26
CA TYR A 776 -32.33 5.01 -13.91
C TYR A 776 -31.54 3.88 -13.25
N GLY A 777 -32.00 2.63 -13.36
CA GLY A 777 -31.30 1.46 -12.85
C GLY A 777 -29.93 1.26 -13.49
N ALA A 778 -29.83 1.43 -14.82
CA ALA A 778 -28.56 1.39 -15.55
C ALA A 778 -27.61 2.53 -15.12
N PHE A 779 -28.12 3.76 -14.98
CA PHE A 779 -27.34 4.90 -14.47
C PHE A 779 -26.82 4.66 -13.05
N GLN A 780 -27.67 4.11 -12.17
CA GLN A 780 -27.30 3.80 -10.80
C GLN A 780 -26.26 2.68 -10.74
N PHE A 781 -26.42 1.62 -11.53
CA PHE A 781 -25.44 0.54 -11.62
C PHE A 781 -24.07 1.03 -12.09
N LEU A 782 -24.03 1.76 -13.20
CA LEU A 782 -22.78 2.29 -13.75
C LEU A 782 -22.13 3.32 -12.82
N GLY A 783 -22.93 4.19 -12.18
CA GLY A 783 -22.45 5.11 -11.15
C GLY A 783 -21.85 4.39 -9.95
N GLY A 784 -22.43 3.25 -9.56
CA GLY A 784 -21.90 2.39 -8.50
C GLY A 784 -20.57 1.74 -8.88
N LEU A 785 -20.46 1.24 -10.12
CA LEU A 785 -19.24 0.64 -10.67
C LEU A 785 -18.07 1.64 -10.66
N ILE A 786 -18.30 2.88 -11.11
CA ILE A 786 -17.29 3.94 -11.10
C ILE A 786 -16.80 4.23 -9.68
N LYS A 787 -17.72 4.37 -8.72
CA LYS A 787 -17.37 4.64 -7.31
C LYS A 787 -16.52 3.52 -6.72
N LYS A 788 -16.89 2.26 -6.98
CA LYS A 788 -16.16 1.08 -6.51
C LYS A 788 -14.75 1.05 -7.09
N MET A 789 -14.59 1.25 -8.40
CA MET A 789 -13.27 1.25 -9.03
C MET A 789 -12.37 2.39 -8.55
N VAL A 790 -12.92 3.59 -8.35
CA VAL A 790 -12.15 4.71 -7.76
C VAL A 790 -11.73 4.36 -6.32
N ALA A 791 -12.61 3.73 -5.53
CA ALA A 791 -12.26 3.30 -4.17
C ALA A 791 -11.14 2.26 -4.18
N ASP A 792 -11.19 1.28 -5.07
CA ASP A 792 -10.16 0.23 -5.18
C ASP A 792 -8.81 0.81 -5.60
N TRP A 793 -8.83 1.76 -6.54
CA TRP A 793 -7.63 2.45 -6.96
C TRP A 793 -6.99 3.30 -5.84
N LEU A 794 -7.82 4.00 -5.05
CA LEU A 794 -7.36 4.74 -3.87
C LEU A 794 -6.82 3.80 -2.79
N ALA A 795 -7.48 2.65 -2.58
CA ALA A 795 -7.09 1.65 -1.59
C ALA A 795 -5.67 1.14 -1.85
N PHE A 796 -5.46 0.50 -3.00
CA PHE A 796 -4.20 -0.14 -3.34
C PHE A 796 -3.07 0.86 -3.60
N GLY A 797 -3.38 1.92 -4.35
CA GLY A 797 -2.36 2.86 -4.83
C GLY A 797 -1.81 3.79 -3.75
N LEU A 798 -2.61 4.05 -2.70
CA LEU A 798 -2.31 5.08 -1.73
C LEU A 798 -2.60 4.65 -0.29
N ILE A 799 -3.83 4.23 0.03
CA ILE A 799 -4.30 4.14 1.40
C ILE A 799 -3.66 2.98 2.17
N ASP A 800 -3.66 1.77 1.59
CA ASP A 800 -3.20 0.57 2.29
C ASP A 800 -1.73 0.67 2.66
N ARG A 801 -0.90 1.24 1.77
CA ARG A 801 0.53 1.47 2.00
C ARG A 801 0.78 2.36 3.23
N VAL A 802 0.03 3.46 3.36
CA VAL A 802 0.20 4.39 4.48
C VAL A 802 -0.33 3.82 5.79
N TYR A 803 -1.45 3.09 5.77
CA TYR A 803 -1.93 2.45 7.00
C TYR A 803 -1.00 1.33 7.48
N GLU A 804 -0.36 0.59 6.58
CA GLU A 804 0.56 -0.51 6.93
C GLU A 804 1.87 -0.03 7.57
N SER A 805 2.38 1.14 7.18
CA SER A 805 3.60 1.71 7.77
C SER A 805 3.54 3.24 7.79
N PRO A 806 2.73 3.87 8.68
CA PRO A 806 2.52 5.32 8.68
C PRO A 806 3.79 6.14 8.94
N ASP A 807 4.75 5.54 9.65
CA ASP A 807 6.08 6.06 9.95
C ASP A 807 6.98 6.19 8.71
N MET A 808 6.66 5.41 7.68
CA MET A 808 7.33 5.42 6.39
C MET A 808 6.63 6.36 5.40
N PHE A 809 5.85 7.36 5.82
CA PHE A 809 5.22 8.33 4.90
C PHE A 809 5.21 9.72 5.50
N THR A 810 5.11 10.73 4.64
CA THR A 810 5.16 12.13 5.07
C THR A 810 3.82 12.64 5.59
N ALA A 811 3.84 13.78 6.28
CA ALA A 811 2.62 14.42 6.77
C ALA A 811 1.65 14.79 5.64
N GLY A 812 2.17 15.21 4.48
CA GLY A 812 1.37 15.54 3.30
C GLY A 812 0.68 14.30 2.71
N GLU A 813 1.41 13.20 2.57
CA GLU A 813 0.87 11.91 2.10
C GLU A 813 -0.19 11.37 3.07
N THR A 814 0.11 11.40 4.36
CA THR A 814 -0.82 10.99 5.42
C THR A 814 -2.09 11.84 5.41
N LEU A 815 -1.97 13.16 5.18
CA LEU A 815 -3.13 14.05 5.08
C LEU A 815 -4.00 13.71 3.86
N ILE A 816 -3.40 13.39 2.72
CA ILE A 816 -4.17 12.96 1.54
C ILE A 816 -4.87 11.64 1.84
N VAL A 817 -4.20 10.69 2.49
CA VAL A 817 -4.79 9.41 2.93
C VAL A 817 -5.96 9.62 3.90
N PHE A 818 -5.87 10.59 4.82
CA PHE A 818 -6.95 10.94 5.75
C PHE A 818 -8.26 11.30 5.02
N TYR A 819 -8.17 12.04 3.91
CA TYR A 819 -9.32 12.35 3.06
C TYR A 819 -9.66 11.21 2.09
N ALA A 820 -8.66 10.57 1.49
CA ALA A 820 -8.84 9.48 0.54
C ALA A 820 -9.55 8.28 1.16
N TYR A 821 -9.26 7.95 2.43
CA TYR A 821 -9.94 6.86 3.13
C TYR A 821 -11.44 7.12 3.32
N GLY A 822 -11.84 8.36 3.61
CA GLY A 822 -13.25 8.75 3.61
C GLY A 822 -13.91 8.48 2.25
N LEU A 823 -13.24 8.79 1.15
CA LEU A 823 -13.75 8.49 -0.19
C LEU A 823 -13.73 7.01 -0.53
N GLN A 824 -12.73 6.24 -0.09
CA GLN A 824 -12.68 4.79 -0.28
C GLN A 824 -13.86 4.12 0.42
N ILE A 825 -14.04 4.34 1.73
CA ILE A 825 -15.13 3.69 2.47
C ILE A 825 -16.50 4.07 1.94
N TYR A 826 -16.70 5.33 1.54
CA TYR A 826 -17.93 5.77 0.89
C TYR A 826 -18.11 5.17 -0.51
N GLY A 827 -17.08 5.23 -1.34
CA GLY A 827 -17.10 4.81 -2.74
C GLY A 827 -17.29 3.31 -2.88
N ASP A 828 -16.62 2.54 -2.05
CA ASP A 828 -16.76 1.08 -1.99
C ASP A 828 -18.18 0.68 -1.57
N PHE A 829 -18.68 1.23 -0.46
CA PHE A 829 -19.97 0.83 0.09
C PHE A 829 -21.18 1.42 -0.65
N SER A 830 -21.16 2.72 -0.94
CA SER A 830 -22.18 3.34 -1.79
C SER A 830 -22.12 2.76 -3.20
N GLY A 831 -20.93 2.45 -3.72
CA GLY A 831 -20.77 1.86 -5.04
C GLY A 831 -21.42 0.48 -5.14
N TYR A 832 -21.11 -0.39 -4.17
CA TYR A 832 -21.74 -1.70 -4.06
C TYR A 832 -23.27 -1.60 -3.92
N THR A 833 -23.74 -0.72 -3.03
CA THR A 833 -25.18 -0.55 -2.81
C THR A 833 -25.87 0.02 -4.06
N ASP A 834 -25.27 0.98 -4.77
CA ASP A 834 -25.83 1.51 -6.02
C ASP A 834 -25.90 0.43 -7.11
N MET A 835 -24.90 -0.45 -7.23
CA MET A 835 -24.96 -1.61 -8.12
C MET A 835 -26.07 -2.59 -7.74
N ALA A 836 -26.25 -2.87 -6.44
CA ALA A 836 -27.34 -3.69 -5.93
C ALA A 836 -28.73 -3.11 -6.26
N LEU A 837 -28.94 -1.83 -5.99
CA LEU A 837 -30.21 -1.13 -6.30
C LEU A 837 -30.45 -1.09 -7.82
N GLY A 838 -29.41 -0.81 -8.60
CA GLY A 838 -29.48 -0.82 -10.06
C GLY A 838 -29.88 -2.18 -10.62
N ALA A 839 -29.22 -3.25 -10.16
CA ALA A 839 -29.55 -4.63 -10.57
C ALA A 839 -30.99 -5.03 -10.20
N ALA A 840 -31.45 -4.67 -9.00
CA ALA A 840 -32.84 -4.90 -8.58
C ALA A 840 -33.84 -4.15 -9.49
N ARG A 841 -33.58 -2.87 -9.80
CA ARG A 841 -34.44 -2.05 -10.67
C ARG A 841 -34.51 -2.57 -12.11
N LEU A 842 -33.40 -3.10 -12.63
CA LEU A 842 -33.37 -3.76 -13.95
C LEU A 842 -34.31 -4.99 -14.03
N MET A 843 -34.63 -5.58 -12.88
CA MET A 843 -35.58 -6.70 -12.71
C MET A 843 -36.97 -6.26 -12.21
N GLY A 844 -37.25 -4.96 -12.15
CA GLY A 844 -38.53 -4.42 -11.70
C GLY A 844 -38.74 -4.40 -10.18
N PHE A 845 -37.69 -4.64 -9.38
CA PHE A 845 -37.74 -4.58 -7.92
C PHE A 845 -37.14 -3.27 -7.38
N HIS A 846 -37.74 -2.74 -6.31
CA HIS A 846 -37.36 -1.47 -5.69
C HIS A 846 -36.88 -1.71 -4.26
N LEU A 847 -35.57 -1.56 -4.05
CA LEU A 847 -34.95 -1.62 -2.73
C LEU A 847 -34.79 -0.21 -2.13
N THR A 848 -34.58 -0.13 -0.82
CA THR A 848 -34.40 1.14 -0.10
C THR A 848 -33.02 1.74 -0.32
N ASP A 849 -32.96 3.08 -0.36
CA ASP A 849 -31.69 3.79 -0.46
C ASP A 849 -30.89 3.68 0.84
N ASN A 850 -29.58 3.46 0.72
CA ASN A 850 -28.69 3.30 1.87
C ASN A 850 -27.82 4.54 2.15
N PHE A 851 -27.68 5.45 1.18
CA PHE A 851 -26.85 6.64 1.28
C PHE A 851 -27.52 7.88 0.65
N ASP A 852 -27.46 9.02 1.34
CA ASP A 852 -27.86 10.33 0.79
C ASP A 852 -26.86 11.43 1.16
N ARG A 853 -25.76 11.53 0.40
CA ARG A 853 -24.73 12.59 0.52
C ARG A 853 -24.28 12.83 1.97
N PRO A 854 -23.79 11.79 2.67
CA PRO A 854 -23.47 11.86 4.09
C PRO A 854 -22.42 12.92 4.44
N TYR A 855 -21.47 13.24 3.55
CA TYR A 855 -20.45 14.26 3.82
C TYR A 855 -20.96 15.71 3.66
N GLN A 856 -22.21 15.92 3.22
CA GLN A 856 -22.87 17.23 3.24
C GLN A 856 -23.57 17.54 4.58
N SER A 857 -23.52 16.64 5.55
CA SER A 857 -24.18 16.80 6.85
C SER A 857 -23.59 17.94 7.67
N ALA A 858 -24.47 18.74 8.31
CA ALA A 858 -24.08 19.83 9.21
C ALA A 858 -24.14 19.44 10.71
N SER A 859 -24.36 18.15 10.98
CA SER A 859 -24.35 17.52 12.31
C SER A 859 -24.17 16.00 12.20
N ILE A 860 -23.69 15.36 13.25
CA ILE A 860 -23.51 13.91 13.36
C ILE A 860 -24.85 13.18 13.35
N SER A 861 -25.89 13.76 13.96
CA SER A 861 -27.26 13.22 13.86
C SER A 861 -27.79 13.22 12.43
N GLU A 862 -27.45 14.25 11.63
CA GLU A 862 -27.80 14.28 10.21
C GLU A 862 -26.97 13.28 9.39
N PHE A 863 -25.69 13.12 9.71
CA PHE A 863 -24.81 12.13 9.09
C PHE A 863 -25.41 10.72 9.21
N TRP A 864 -25.82 10.29 10.40
CA TRP A 864 -26.45 8.98 10.62
C TRP A 864 -27.83 8.79 9.96
N ARG A 865 -28.48 9.88 9.53
CA ARG A 865 -29.70 9.79 8.70
C ARG A 865 -29.40 9.66 7.21
N ARG A 866 -28.15 9.85 6.80
CA ARG A 866 -27.67 9.88 5.41
C ARG A 866 -26.63 8.82 5.11
N TRP A 867 -25.99 8.25 6.13
CA TRP A 867 -25.01 7.16 6.05
C TRP A 867 -25.63 5.85 6.52
N HIS A 868 -25.48 4.79 5.73
CA HIS A 868 -25.96 3.44 6.06
C HIS A 868 -27.40 3.44 6.62
N ILE A 869 -28.30 4.11 5.90
CA ILE A 869 -29.67 4.46 6.35
C ILE A 869 -30.43 3.21 6.81
N SER A 870 -30.28 2.09 6.09
CA SER A 870 -30.95 0.85 6.43
C SER A 870 -30.55 0.34 7.83
N LEU A 871 -29.25 0.23 8.11
CA LEU A 871 -28.71 -0.15 9.42
C LEU A 871 -29.07 0.86 10.51
N GLY A 872 -28.87 2.16 10.25
CA GLY A 872 -29.19 3.22 11.21
C GLY A 872 -30.66 3.21 11.62
N SER A 873 -31.57 3.01 10.65
CA SER A 873 -33.00 2.88 10.90
C SER A 873 -33.34 1.59 11.65
N TRP A 874 -32.64 0.49 11.39
CA TRP A 874 -32.81 -0.79 12.09
C TRP A 874 -32.45 -0.64 13.57
N PHE A 875 -31.26 -0.12 13.88
CA PHE A 875 -30.84 0.12 15.27
C PHE A 875 -31.80 1.09 15.97
N ARG A 876 -32.24 2.15 15.28
CA ARG A 876 -33.23 3.07 15.83
C ARG A 876 -34.52 2.35 16.22
N ASP A 877 -35.09 1.54 15.33
CA ASP A 877 -36.46 1.02 15.48
C ASP A 877 -36.54 -0.27 16.31
N TYR A 878 -35.48 -1.08 16.32
CA TYR A 878 -35.43 -2.36 17.03
C TYR A 878 -34.61 -2.32 18.31
N VAL A 879 -33.66 -1.40 18.47
CA VAL A 879 -32.84 -1.25 19.69
C VAL A 879 -33.20 0.03 20.44
N TYR A 880 -32.97 1.21 19.85
CA TYR A 880 -33.12 2.49 20.55
C TYR A 880 -34.54 2.74 21.05
N ILE A 881 -35.56 2.56 20.21
CA ILE A 881 -36.97 2.71 20.58
C ILE A 881 -37.37 1.67 21.63
N SER A 882 -36.90 0.43 21.50
CA SER A 882 -37.17 -0.66 22.47
C SER A 882 -36.62 -0.35 23.87
N LEU A 883 -35.50 0.38 23.97
CA LEU A 883 -34.91 0.83 25.24
C LEU A 883 -35.61 2.05 25.89
N GLY A 884 -36.67 2.56 25.25
CA GLY A 884 -37.43 3.74 25.70
C GLY A 884 -37.19 5.00 24.87
N GLY A 885 -36.29 4.94 23.88
CA GLY A 885 -36.01 6.04 22.94
C GLY A 885 -35.71 7.36 23.64
N ASN A 886 -36.43 8.42 23.25
CA ASN A 886 -36.32 9.74 23.86
C ASN A 886 -37.03 9.87 25.22
N ARG A 887 -37.87 8.88 25.61
CA ARG A 887 -38.79 9.00 26.75
C ARG A 887 -38.10 8.73 28.09
N SER A 888 -37.07 7.90 28.11
CA SER A 888 -36.33 7.56 29.32
C SER A 888 -34.88 7.18 28.99
N GLY A 889 -33.92 7.74 29.74
CA GLY A 889 -32.51 7.34 29.64
C GLY A 889 -31.84 7.63 28.30
N VAL A 890 -32.08 8.79 27.68
CA VAL A 890 -31.62 9.14 26.32
C VAL A 890 -30.13 8.88 26.10
N TYR A 891 -29.26 9.33 27.01
CA TYR A 891 -27.81 9.15 26.91
C TYR A 891 -27.40 7.68 26.98
N ARG A 892 -27.97 6.93 27.94
CA ARG A 892 -27.77 5.47 28.05
C ARG A 892 -28.21 4.75 26.79
N ASN A 893 -29.36 5.11 26.23
CA ASN A 893 -29.90 4.47 25.05
C ASN A 893 -29.04 4.75 23.80
N LEU A 894 -28.55 6.00 23.64
CA LEU A 894 -27.61 6.36 22.57
C LEU A 894 -26.29 5.58 22.71
N PHE A 895 -25.75 5.54 23.92
CA PHE A 895 -24.51 4.80 24.22
C PHE A 895 -24.65 3.31 23.88
N ILE A 896 -25.69 2.63 24.39
CA ILE A 896 -25.94 1.20 24.10
C ILE A 896 -26.14 0.97 22.60
N THR A 897 -26.93 1.83 21.94
CA THR A 897 -27.22 1.67 20.51
C THR A 897 -25.94 1.77 19.67
N MET A 898 -25.10 2.78 19.95
CA MET A 898 -23.86 2.96 19.18
C MET A 898 -22.76 1.97 19.56
N PHE A 899 -22.72 1.50 20.80
CA PHE A 899 -21.87 0.39 21.22
C PHE A 899 -22.21 -0.90 20.45
N LEU A 900 -23.49 -1.26 20.38
CA LEU A 900 -23.96 -2.43 19.62
C LEU A 900 -23.77 -2.23 18.11
N ALA A 901 -23.89 -1.01 17.60
CA ALA A 901 -23.57 -0.70 16.20
C ALA A 901 -22.07 -0.91 15.92
N GLY A 902 -21.18 -0.49 16.82
CA GLY A 902 -19.75 -0.77 16.74
C GLY A 902 -19.46 -2.28 16.70
N LEU A 903 -19.98 -3.04 17.68
CA LEU A 903 -19.84 -4.50 17.69
C LEU A 903 -20.40 -5.17 16.43
N TRP A 904 -21.51 -4.68 15.90
CA TRP A 904 -22.09 -5.21 14.67
C TRP A 904 -21.15 -5.07 13.47
N HIS A 905 -20.33 -4.03 13.41
CA HIS A 905 -19.37 -3.88 12.31
C HIS A 905 -18.25 -4.92 12.38
N GLY A 906 -17.61 -5.12 13.53
CA GLY A 906 -16.54 -6.11 13.67
C GLY A 906 -16.28 -6.55 15.09
N ALA A 907 -15.65 -7.73 15.23
CA ALA A 907 -15.33 -8.36 16.51
C ALA A 907 -13.96 -7.88 17.03
N GLY A 908 -13.83 -6.58 17.29
CA GLY A 908 -12.58 -5.96 17.74
C GLY A 908 -12.80 -4.69 18.56
N LEU A 909 -11.85 -4.35 19.43
CA LEU A 909 -11.95 -3.20 20.33
C LEU A 909 -11.99 -1.86 19.59
N MET A 910 -11.35 -1.76 18.42
CA MET A 910 -11.37 -0.54 17.60
C MET A 910 -12.76 -0.22 17.07
N PHE A 911 -13.55 -1.23 16.69
CA PHE A 911 -14.96 -1.04 16.31
C PHE A 911 -15.83 -0.61 17.48
N VAL A 912 -15.57 -1.15 18.68
CA VAL A 912 -16.23 -0.72 19.92
C VAL A 912 -15.90 0.74 20.22
N ALA A 913 -14.62 1.11 20.15
CA ALA A 913 -14.15 2.49 20.33
C ALA A 913 -14.79 3.43 19.31
N TRP A 914 -14.89 3.02 18.05
CA TRP A 914 -15.58 3.77 17.00
C TRP A 914 -17.08 3.98 17.28
N GLY A 915 -17.77 2.94 17.75
CA GLY A 915 -19.16 3.05 18.16
C GLY A 915 -19.33 4.03 19.31
N MET A 916 -18.51 3.91 20.34
CA MET A 916 -18.52 4.82 21.49
C MET A 916 -18.17 6.26 21.11
N TYR A 917 -17.22 6.47 20.19
CA TYR A 917 -16.84 7.77 19.65
C TYR A 917 -18.05 8.48 19.03
N HIS A 918 -18.77 7.82 18.12
CA HIS A 918 -19.97 8.40 17.53
C HIS A 918 -21.12 8.56 18.54
N GLY A 919 -21.25 7.62 19.49
CA GLY A 919 -22.20 7.73 20.60
C GLY A 919 -21.97 8.99 21.44
N LEU A 920 -20.72 9.30 21.77
CA LEU A 920 -20.33 10.50 22.50
C LEU A 920 -20.74 11.78 21.75
N PHE A 921 -20.46 11.87 20.45
CA PHE A 921 -20.86 13.06 19.68
C PHE A 921 -22.38 13.21 19.57
N LEU A 922 -23.12 12.11 19.39
CA LEU A 922 -24.59 12.13 19.42
C LEU A 922 -25.13 12.59 20.78
N MET A 923 -24.48 12.20 21.89
CA MET A 923 -24.81 12.66 23.23
C MET A 923 -24.54 14.17 23.38
N ILE A 924 -23.39 14.66 22.90
CA ILE A 924 -23.02 16.09 22.94
C ILE A 924 -24.05 16.93 22.17
N GLU A 925 -24.49 16.49 20.99
CA GLU A 925 -25.49 17.21 20.19
C GLU A 925 -26.83 17.36 20.90
N ARG A 926 -27.18 16.39 21.76
CA ARG A 926 -28.43 16.35 22.52
C ARG A 926 -28.39 17.13 23.84
N ILE A 927 -27.26 17.75 24.19
CA ILE A 927 -27.18 18.62 25.38
C ILE A 927 -28.20 19.77 25.21
N PRO A 928 -29.15 19.94 26.17
CA PRO A 928 -30.21 20.93 26.09
C PRO A 928 -29.70 22.35 25.82
N ALA A 929 -30.42 23.11 25.00
CA ALA A 929 -30.07 24.48 24.64
C ALA A 929 -29.90 25.41 25.87
N ALA A 930 -30.59 25.13 26.98
CA ALA A 930 -30.46 25.86 28.25
C ALA A 930 -29.07 25.71 28.91
N ILE A 931 -28.47 24.51 28.82
CA ILE A 931 -27.11 24.25 29.31
C ILE A 931 -26.10 24.86 28.34
N ARG A 932 -26.35 24.75 27.03
CA ARG A 932 -25.51 25.35 25.98
C ARG A 932 -25.35 26.86 26.14
N ARG A 933 -26.45 27.58 26.43
CA ARG A 933 -26.42 29.03 26.70
C ARG A 933 -25.70 29.42 27.99
N ARG A 934 -25.59 28.50 28.96
CA ARG A 934 -24.94 28.75 30.25
C ARG A 934 -23.42 28.67 30.19
N TYR A 935 -22.88 27.86 29.27
CA TYR A 935 -21.43 27.65 29.11
C TYR A 935 -20.85 28.25 27.81
N PHE A 936 -21.70 28.51 26.81
CA PHE A 936 -21.33 29.17 25.55
C PHE A 936 -22.32 30.31 25.26
N PRO A 937 -22.14 31.50 25.88
CA PRO A 937 -22.98 32.64 25.61
C PRO A 937 -22.76 33.10 24.16
N GLN A 938 -23.80 33.00 23.32
CA GLN A 938 -23.78 33.62 22.00
C GLN A 938 -23.78 35.14 22.19
N SER A 939 -22.82 35.82 21.57
CA SER A 939 -22.82 37.28 21.48
C SER A 939 -24.14 37.74 20.87
N THR A 940 -24.87 38.55 21.63
CA THR A 940 -26.14 39.19 21.30
C THR A 940 -26.08 39.89 19.93
N GLY A 941 -27.01 39.54 19.03
CA GLY A 941 -27.13 40.22 17.75
C GLY A 941 -28.14 39.60 16.77
N ALA A 942 -29.34 39.23 17.21
CA ALA A 942 -30.49 39.11 16.30
C ALA A 942 -31.80 39.16 17.09
N THR A 943 -32.66 40.06 16.65
CA THR A 943 -33.85 40.62 17.28
C THR A 943 -35.02 39.65 17.43
N ASN A 944 -35.86 39.95 18.44
CA ASN A 944 -37.19 39.40 18.68
C ASN A 944 -38.02 39.31 17.39
N LEU A 945 -38.42 38.10 17.01
CA LEU A 945 -39.61 37.84 16.20
C LEU A 945 -40.34 36.64 16.82
N GLU A 946 -41.66 36.73 16.71
CA GLU A 946 -42.63 36.34 17.73
C GLU A 946 -42.79 34.83 17.96
N LYS A 947 -43.10 34.50 19.21
CA LYS A 947 -43.66 33.23 19.63
C LYS A 947 -45.15 33.20 19.26
N GLY A 948 -45.50 32.44 18.23
CA GLY A 948 -46.88 32.07 17.92
C GLY A 948 -46.91 30.91 16.92
N ASP A 949 -47.64 29.84 17.25
CA ASP A 949 -48.17 28.84 16.31
C ASP A 949 -47.24 27.82 15.61
N VAL A 950 -46.40 27.10 16.35
CA VAL A 950 -45.71 25.88 15.81
C VAL A 950 -45.98 24.61 16.64
N ALA A 951 -46.99 24.62 17.51
CA ALA A 951 -47.30 23.45 18.37
C ALA A 951 -48.23 22.40 17.73
N ALA A 952 -48.68 22.56 16.49
CA ALA A 952 -49.69 21.65 15.90
C ALA A 952 -49.53 21.47 14.39
N ARG A 953 -48.47 20.76 13.96
CA ARG A 953 -48.38 19.97 12.72
C ARG A 953 -46.99 19.34 12.65
N GLY A 954 -46.92 18.01 12.74
CA GLY A 954 -45.67 17.24 12.69
C GLY A 954 -45.05 17.16 11.29
N LEU A 955 -44.59 18.30 10.77
CA LEU A 955 -43.87 18.43 9.50
C LEU A 955 -42.79 19.52 9.62
N ASP A 956 -41.59 19.20 9.14
CA ASP A 956 -40.43 20.04 8.84
C ASP A 956 -39.85 20.98 9.90
N VAL A 957 -38.67 20.61 10.42
CA VAL A 957 -37.69 21.57 10.94
C VAL A 957 -36.47 21.57 10.02
N HIS A 958 -36.65 22.14 8.84
CA HIS A 958 -35.59 22.83 8.10
C HIS A 958 -36.13 24.21 7.69
N SER A 959 -36.41 25.04 8.69
CA SER A 959 -36.45 26.47 8.44
C SER A 959 -35.02 27.00 8.57
N ASP A 960 -34.43 27.28 7.42
CA ASP A 960 -33.26 28.14 7.21
C ASP A 960 -33.54 29.54 7.77
N ILE A 961 -33.60 29.67 9.10
CA ILE A 961 -33.71 30.96 9.77
C ILE A 961 -32.28 31.41 10.09
N GLY A 962 -31.71 32.20 9.16
CA GLY A 962 -30.65 33.16 9.45
C GLY A 962 -29.21 32.64 9.57
N GLN A 963 -28.80 31.59 8.85
CA GLN A 963 -27.37 31.25 8.75
C GLN A 963 -26.76 31.90 7.51
N THR A 964 -25.69 32.67 7.68
CA THR A 964 -24.82 33.03 6.55
C THR A 964 -24.30 31.74 5.91
N ASN A 965 -24.17 31.69 4.58
CA ASN A 965 -23.66 30.52 3.87
C ASN A 965 -22.35 30.00 4.50
N GLY A 966 -21.50 30.90 5.03
CA GLY A 966 -20.25 30.55 5.72
C GLY A 966 -20.42 29.68 6.97
N LEU A 967 -21.39 29.97 7.85
CA LEU A 967 -21.58 29.19 9.08
C LEU A 967 -22.05 27.76 8.80
N LEU A 968 -22.90 27.59 7.79
CA LEU A 968 -23.34 26.27 7.33
C LEU A 968 -22.14 25.46 6.79
N TRP A 969 -21.28 26.07 5.99
CA TRP A 969 -20.07 25.42 5.48
C TRP A 969 -19.10 25.04 6.59
N LEU A 970 -18.90 25.89 7.60
CA LEU A 970 -18.08 25.57 8.77
C LEU A 970 -18.62 24.36 9.53
N ARG A 971 -19.94 24.27 9.72
CA ARG A 971 -20.56 23.11 10.38
C ARG A 971 -20.42 21.82 9.58
N ARG A 972 -20.53 21.90 8.25
CA ARG A 972 -20.29 20.77 7.35
C ARG A 972 -18.86 20.28 7.43
N LEU A 973 -17.89 21.20 7.36
CA LEU A 973 -16.48 20.88 7.50
C LEU A 973 -16.18 20.27 8.87
N ALA A 974 -16.69 20.85 9.96
CA ALA A 974 -16.51 20.29 11.30
C ALA A 974 -17.08 18.85 11.41
N THR A 975 -18.29 18.63 10.91
CA THR A 975 -18.93 17.31 10.90
C THR A 975 -18.13 16.31 10.06
N LEU A 976 -17.66 16.73 8.88
CA LEU A 976 -16.80 15.92 8.02
C LEU A 976 -15.54 15.48 8.77
N HIS A 977 -14.79 16.38 9.39
CA HIS A 977 -13.55 16.03 10.09
C HIS A 977 -13.79 15.10 11.29
N ILE A 978 -14.87 15.32 12.07
CA ILE A 978 -15.26 14.39 13.14
C ILE A 978 -15.52 12.99 12.57
N VAL A 979 -16.24 12.91 11.45
CA VAL A 979 -16.52 11.64 10.79
C VAL A 979 -15.23 10.99 10.25
N LEU A 980 -14.32 11.75 9.63
CA LEU A 980 -13.05 11.24 9.11
C LEU A 980 -12.14 10.71 10.23
N VAL A 981 -12.06 11.39 11.37
CA VAL A 981 -11.35 10.86 12.56
C VAL A 981 -11.97 9.54 13.02
N GLY A 982 -13.30 9.44 13.03
CA GLY A 982 -14.00 8.18 13.25
C GLY A 982 -13.57 7.12 12.23
N TRP A 983 -13.44 7.47 10.95
CA TRP A 983 -12.96 6.52 9.94
C TRP A 983 -11.53 6.03 10.17
N VAL A 984 -10.59 6.89 10.58
CA VAL A 984 -9.25 6.43 10.96
C VAL A 984 -9.34 5.38 12.08
N LEU A 985 -10.18 5.62 13.09
CA LEU A 985 -10.41 4.68 14.18
C LEU A 985 -11.04 3.36 13.69
N PHE A 986 -11.94 3.43 12.71
CA PHE A 986 -12.57 2.27 12.08
C PHE A 986 -11.58 1.43 11.25
N ARG A 987 -10.59 2.07 10.60
CA ARG A 987 -9.57 1.39 9.78
C ARG A 987 -8.44 0.79 10.59
N SER A 988 -8.11 1.43 11.71
CA SER A 988 -6.95 1.09 12.53
C SER A 988 -7.14 -0.28 13.19
N ARG A 989 -6.10 -1.11 13.20
CA ARG A 989 -6.09 -2.43 13.84
C ARG A 989 -6.17 -2.32 15.36
N ASP A 990 -5.40 -1.39 15.90
CA ASP A 990 -5.18 -1.19 17.32
C ASP A 990 -4.93 0.30 17.60
N LEU A 991 -4.77 0.60 18.88
CA LEU A 991 -4.55 1.95 19.35
C LEU A 991 -3.19 2.49 18.88
N ASP A 992 -2.17 1.66 18.75
CA ASP A 992 -0.83 2.08 18.39
C ASP A 992 -0.78 2.56 16.94
N GLN A 993 -1.39 1.82 16.00
CA GLN A 993 -1.51 2.24 14.60
C GLN A 993 -2.35 3.53 14.49
N PHE A 994 -3.44 3.65 15.25
CA PHE A 994 -4.24 4.87 15.29
C PHE A 994 -3.42 6.08 15.74
N LEU A 995 -2.65 5.94 16.82
CA LEU A 995 -1.79 6.99 17.34
C LEU A 995 -0.63 7.31 16.39
N ALA A 996 -0.01 6.31 15.78
CA ALA A 996 1.05 6.46 14.79
C ALA A 996 0.57 7.25 13.56
N PHE A 997 -0.63 6.94 13.05
CA PHE A 997 -1.24 7.67 11.94
C PHE A 997 -1.43 9.16 12.25
N PHE A 998 -1.87 9.51 13.47
CA PHE A 998 -1.99 10.91 13.85
C PHE A 998 -0.63 11.55 14.16
N ALA A 999 0.31 10.81 14.73
CA ALA A 999 1.67 11.32 14.99
C ALA A 999 2.38 11.70 13.67
N SER A 1000 2.20 10.92 12.60
CA SER A 1000 2.78 11.23 11.28
C SER A 1000 2.18 12.48 10.62
N LEU A 1001 1.01 12.97 11.08
CA LEU A 1001 0.49 14.27 10.67
C LEU A 1001 1.22 15.46 11.32
N PHE A 1002 2.00 15.25 12.38
CA PHE A 1002 2.62 16.32 13.19
C PHE A 1002 4.19 16.38 13.24
N PRO A 1003 4.95 16.17 12.15
CA PRO A 1003 6.38 16.53 12.07
C PRO A 1003 6.66 17.92 11.44
N ALA A 1004 7.89 18.43 11.63
CA ALA A 1004 8.33 19.79 11.22
C ALA A 1004 8.41 20.05 9.70
N ASN A 1005 8.19 19.04 8.84
CA ASN A 1005 8.26 19.16 7.38
C ASN A 1005 6.96 18.68 6.71
N LEU A 1006 5.95 19.55 6.65
CA LEU A 1006 4.69 19.36 5.89
C LEU A 1006 4.88 19.06 4.39
N TRP A 1007 6.11 19.23 3.86
CA TRP A 1007 6.43 19.24 2.43
C TRP A 1007 7.67 18.42 2.07
N ALA A 1008 8.10 17.47 2.91
CA ALA A 1008 9.05 16.46 2.46
C ALA A 1008 8.33 15.58 1.42
N PHE A 1009 8.42 15.89 0.14
CA PHE A 1009 7.86 15.05 -0.92
C PHE A 1009 8.81 13.88 -1.20
N SER A 1010 8.30 12.64 -1.25
CA SER A 1010 8.68 11.59 -2.23
C SER A 1010 8.63 10.15 -1.65
N HIS A 1011 7.43 9.62 -1.36
CA HIS A 1011 7.23 8.16 -1.21
C HIS A 1011 6.61 7.50 -2.45
N TRP A 1012 6.38 8.28 -3.51
CA TRP A 1012 5.74 7.82 -4.73
C TRP A 1012 6.76 7.56 -5.84
N ALA A 1013 6.66 6.37 -6.45
CA ALA A 1013 7.58 5.88 -7.48
C ALA A 1013 7.64 6.75 -8.75
N THR A 1014 6.69 7.68 -8.95
CA THR A 1014 6.73 8.71 -10.00
C THR A 1014 6.04 10.00 -9.53
N PRO A 1015 6.62 11.19 -9.80
CA PRO A 1015 6.00 12.49 -9.48
C PRO A 1015 4.61 12.72 -10.12
N ASN A 1016 4.28 11.98 -11.18
CA ASN A 1016 3.02 12.12 -11.92
C ASN A 1016 1.85 11.36 -11.27
N ALA A 1017 2.12 10.29 -10.52
CA ALA A 1017 1.08 9.55 -9.81
C ALA A 1017 0.48 10.38 -8.66
N GLU A 1018 1.30 11.19 -8.00
CA GLU A 1018 0.95 12.06 -6.86
C GLU A 1018 -0.22 13.00 -7.20
N TRP A 1019 -0.06 13.74 -8.30
CA TRP A 1019 -1.05 14.70 -8.76
C TRP A 1019 -2.34 14.04 -9.21
N SER A 1020 -2.27 12.79 -9.69
CA SER A 1020 -3.46 12.04 -10.07
C SER A 1020 -4.32 11.67 -8.85
N TYR A 1021 -3.71 11.19 -7.76
CA TYR A 1021 -4.43 10.88 -6.52
C TYR A 1021 -5.04 12.14 -5.90
N ILE A 1022 -4.25 13.21 -5.81
CA ILE A 1022 -4.72 14.50 -5.29
C ILE A 1022 -5.87 15.04 -6.15
N ALA A 1023 -5.74 15.02 -7.48
CA ALA A 1023 -6.77 15.49 -8.38
C ALA A 1023 -8.07 14.68 -8.23
N VAL A 1024 -7.98 13.35 -8.17
CA VAL A 1024 -9.15 12.48 -8.00
C VAL A 1024 -9.83 12.73 -6.65
N VAL A 1025 -9.07 12.82 -5.55
CA VAL A 1025 -9.62 13.13 -4.21
C VAL A 1025 -10.32 14.49 -4.23
N LEU A 1026 -9.69 15.52 -4.79
CA LEU A 1026 -10.28 16.86 -4.90
C LEU A 1026 -11.55 16.86 -5.76
N ILE A 1027 -11.50 16.27 -6.95
CA ILE A 1027 -12.66 16.17 -7.86
C ILE A 1027 -13.81 15.42 -7.18
N ALA A 1028 -13.52 14.33 -6.48
CA ALA A 1028 -14.53 13.54 -5.77
C ALA A 1028 -15.18 14.32 -4.62
N TYR A 1029 -14.41 15.06 -3.82
CA TYR A 1029 -14.97 15.92 -2.78
C TYR A 1029 -15.75 17.10 -3.35
N VAL A 1030 -15.26 17.75 -4.42
CA VAL A 1030 -16.00 18.82 -5.12
C VAL A 1030 -17.32 18.30 -5.67
N TYR A 1031 -17.32 17.12 -6.29
CA TYR A 1031 -18.53 16.47 -6.78
C TYR A 1031 -19.48 16.13 -5.62
N HIS A 1032 -18.97 15.56 -4.54
CA HIS A 1032 -19.77 15.12 -3.40
C HIS A 1032 -20.35 16.28 -2.59
N LEU A 1033 -19.59 17.37 -2.40
CA LEU A 1033 -20.01 18.58 -1.68
C LEU A 1033 -20.78 19.57 -2.58
N GLY A 1034 -20.79 19.33 -3.90
CA GLY A 1034 -21.45 20.17 -4.88
C GLY A 1034 -22.98 20.20 -4.79
N PRO A 1035 -23.63 21.22 -5.38
CA PRO A 1035 -25.09 21.33 -5.41
C PRO A 1035 -25.81 20.16 -6.10
N VAL A 1036 -26.90 19.68 -5.48
CA VAL A 1036 -27.75 18.58 -5.95
C VAL A 1036 -28.22 18.74 -7.40
N ARG A 1037 -28.46 19.99 -7.83
CA ARG A 1037 -28.95 20.35 -9.17
C ARG A 1037 -28.03 19.86 -10.29
N TYR A 1038 -26.71 19.80 -10.07
CA TYR A 1038 -25.77 19.33 -11.08
C TYR A 1038 -25.94 17.83 -11.37
N ARG A 1039 -26.10 17.00 -10.32
CA ARG A 1039 -26.36 15.56 -10.50
C ARG A 1039 -27.72 15.32 -11.16
N GLN A 1040 -28.75 16.08 -10.79
CA GLN A 1040 -30.07 15.97 -11.43
C GLN A 1040 -30.00 16.31 -12.92
N LYS A 1041 -29.25 17.36 -13.29
CA LYS A 1041 -29.00 17.70 -14.70
C LYS A 1041 -28.27 16.58 -15.43
N LEU A 1042 -27.23 16.00 -14.84
CA LEU A 1042 -26.50 14.88 -15.42
C LEU A 1042 -27.38 13.64 -15.61
N ALA A 1043 -28.21 13.28 -14.63
CA ALA A 1043 -29.15 12.17 -14.74
C ALA A 1043 -30.20 12.42 -15.83
N LEU A 1044 -30.72 13.65 -15.95
CA LEU A 1044 -31.66 14.02 -17.00
C LEU A 1044 -30.99 13.99 -18.39
N GLN A 1045 -29.75 14.46 -18.51
CA GLN A 1045 -28.99 14.38 -19.76
C GLN A 1045 -28.70 12.93 -20.14
N TRP A 1046 -28.31 12.10 -19.17
CA TRP A 1046 -28.11 10.67 -19.36
C TRP A 1046 -29.36 9.97 -19.88
N ASN A 1047 -30.53 10.28 -19.29
CA ASN A 1047 -31.81 9.71 -19.70
C ASN A 1047 -32.24 10.11 -21.12
N ARG A 1048 -31.67 11.18 -21.69
CA ARG A 1048 -31.90 11.57 -23.09
C ARG A 1048 -31.04 10.79 -24.09
N LEU A 1049 -29.93 10.19 -23.63
CA LEU A 1049 -29.08 9.36 -24.47
C LEU A 1049 -29.76 8.03 -24.74
N ASN A 1050 -29.55 7.49 -25.95
CA ASN A 1050 -29.91 6.11 -26.22
C ASN A 1050 -28.97 5.16 -25.46
N VAL A 1051 -29.41 3.93 -25.22
CA VAL A 1051 -28.67 2.94 -24.41
C VAL A 1051 -27.27 2.66 -24.99
N ALA A 1052 -27.10 2.72 -26.32
CA ALA A 1052 -25.80 2.52 -26.95
C ALA A 1052 -24.79 3.64 -26.61
N MET A 1053 -25.22 4.89 -26.64
CA MET A 1053 -24.39 6.04 -26.24
C MET A 1053 -24.06 6.02 -24.76
N GLN A 1054 -25.00 5.60 -23.91
CA GLN A 1054 -24.76 5.39 -22.49
C GLN A 1054 -23.64 4.37 -22.25
N ILE A 1055 -23.66 3.25 -22.97
CA ILE A 1055 -22.61 2.23 -22.91
C ILE A 1055 -21.28 2.75 -23.42
N ILE A 1056 -21.26 3.46 -24.56
CA ILE A 1056 -20.01 4.00 -25.12
C ILE A 1056 -19.37 4.97 -24.13
N LEU A 1057 -20.15 5.85 -23.51
CA LEU A 1057 -19.63 6.78 -22.50
C LEU A 1057 -19.16 6.06 -21.24
N ALA A 1058 -19.90 5.03 -20.79
CA ALA A 1058 -19.47 4.19 -19.69
C ALA A 1058 -18.17 3.46 -20.05
N PHE A 1059 -18.05 2.92 -21.26
CA PHE A 1059 -16.87 2.24 -21.80
C PHE A 1059 -15.66 3.17 -21.85
N ILE A 1060 -15.80 4.38 -22.40
CA ILE A 1060 -14.72 5.37 -22.44
C ILE A 1060 -14.28 5.72 -21.01
N LEU A 1061 -15.23 5.96 -20.10
CA LEU A 1061 -14.92 6.28 -18.72
C LEU A 1061 -14.24 5.12 -18.00
N LEU A 1062 -14.67 3.89 -18.24
CA LEU A 1062 -14.10 2.69 -17.64
C LEU A 1062 -12.74 2.35 -18.22
N VAL A 1063 -12.51 2.51 -19.52
CA VAL A 1063 -11.17 2.43 -20.12
C VAL A 1063 -10.26 3.50 -19.55
N ALA A 1064 -10.74 4.73 -19.37
CA ALA A 1064 -9.95 5.78 -18.72
C ALA A 1064 -9.61 5.43 -17.26
N LEU A 1065 -10.56 4.87 -16.50
CA LEU A 1065 -10.32 4.40 -15.14
C LEU A 1065 -9.40 3.17 -15.10
N PHE A 1066 -9.45 2.29 -16.10
CA PHE A 1066 -8.66 1.07 -16.18
C PHE A 1066 -7.22 1.31 -16.62
N GLN A 1067 -7.01 2.27 -17.53
CA GLN A 1067 -5.68 2.83 -17.83
C GLN A 1067 -5.00 3.39 -16.56
N ILE A 1068 -5.80 3.73 -15.54
CA ILE A 1068 -5.35 4.21 -14.24
C ILE A 1068 -5.29 3.07 -13.19
N SER A 1069 -6.13 2.02 -13.30
CA SER A 1069 -6.18 0.87 -12.38
C SER A 1069 -5.55 -0.40 -12.99
N VAL A 1070 -4.25 -0.59 -12.77
CA VAL A 1070 -3.54 -1.80 -13.25
C VAL A 1070 -3.58 -2.91 -12.20
N GLN A 1071 -4.66 -3.20 -11.48
CA GLN A 1071 -4.57 -4.16 -10.35
C GLN A 1071 -5.87 -4.93 -10.08
N ASP A 1072 -5.71 -6.09 -9.43
CA ASP A 1072 -6.74 -7.09 -9.13
C ASP A 1072 -7.98 -6.53 -8.41
N VAL A 1073 -9.11 -7.21 -8.64
CA VAL A 1073 -10.43 -6.95 -8.02
C VAL A 1073 -10.31 -6.99 -6.49
N GLN A 1074 -10.41 -5.84 -5.84
CA GLN A 1074 -10.40 -5.77 -4.38
C GLN A 1074 -11.74 -6.24 -3.81
N PRO A 1075 -11.72 -7.14 -2.81
CA PRO A 1075 -12.95 -7.54 -2.13
C PRO A 1075 -13.63 -6.31 -1.49
N PHE A 1076 -14.94 -6.42 -1.29
CA PHE A 1076 -15.71 -5.40 -0.59
C PHE A 1076 -15.08 -5.10 0.78
N ILE A 1077 -14.94 -3.83 1.17
CA ILE A 1077 -14.12 -3.39 2.32
C ILE A 1077 -14.55 -4.07 3.63
N TYR A 1078 -15.82 -4.42 3.78
CA TYR A 1078 -16.32 -5.12 4.97
C TYR A 1078 -15.92 -6.60 5.06
N PHE A 1079 -15.36 -7.19 4.01
CA PHE A 1079 -14.77 -8.53 4.11
C PHE A 1079 -13.36 -8.50 4.68
N GLN A 1080 -12.76 -7.32 4.81
CA GLN A 1080 -11.46 -7.14 5.46
C GLN A 1080 -11.56 -7.06 6.99
N PHE A 1081 -12.78 -6.96 7.53
CA PHE A 1081 -13.11 -6.81 8.95
C PHE A 1081 -13.96 -7.98 9.43
#